data_AF-A0A836KGF9-F1
#
_entry.id   AF-A0A836KGF9-F1
#
_cell.length_a   1.000
_cell.length_b   1.000
_cell.length_c   1.000
_cell.angle_alpha   90.00
_cell.angle_beta   90.00
_cell.angle_gamma   90.00
#
_symmetry.space_group_name_H-M   'P 1'
#
loop_
_entity.id
_entity.type
_entity.pdbx_description
1 polymer ?
#
loop_
_entity_poly.entity_id
_entity_poly.type
_entity_poly.pdbx_seq_one_letter_code
_entity_poly.pdbx_strand_id
1 'polypeptide(L)'
;MSSPRETISPAQVTGDSREGRPLFTEQVPTTAPRSGHIDSVCETATASGPSLLSTVSRPNEFALPRRDMTLGSSCGPRAIPFYAAAASTAKESSGSSIGGQQRPSSTTLLARASTGPGPSSRMGSTPSSSDAISGATLLRPISADYELPGRLFGTSGGLRQNGSREGSLADHRRGSLPSIGASTATTTTRCDPSGALEPPCDFSSVDRLTNAKAMRSGGQPIEDSLFYADVLFMWMGVGHTQYFTYDPSTDMYRLAPGTGGAVQQQAAEVFQECGVLARHIDVALRQPSPTSDSFLQQSLRSALRRQLTQYHYLVSMLRERRSPPLHMGDLVVAYKRVQPKLWAMDCVLRETQHVKGGELASRMQQLVQHGSHRLASLLHDIYIETVSPLLHMTVESVTKGDVCDPMREFYIVPVDSIDDAAENFWVAKYVLNTEMLPKTVPESVAQDILLVTKNIRFISRCCRAKQWRMDASLIAEAERATFDTLPAVVHRALVFTNTAVLRLIREEFQLHEMLRLVNAFLLVGYGDFYELLITKLEPILSKMSSAVLVSVVRDQVQSALAEITPYAKHLDTDRFALLNCELVKDEAKLGWDTFVMTMPVPSPLNNIFDHGAMKVYRRLFRLMFRVKVAEVALKKAWRQNVILDRLISSVQRTMQERSAWREVAADAHLLGLQLNHFVNNLWSYLVAEVCTVAQDLLLKAVEQCASMDDIRSAHNTYLAYLTQRSLLHSDCATIRMNVENTLTIVREYCGSQALLASLLQRGSGDLSTVKRQYQGLTDDFHREMSSLLTTLEEQHVHFDFLNFLLLRLNFNRFYHDTSDTADNTEF
;
A
#
# COMPACT_ATOMS: atom_id res chain seq x y z
N MET A 1 59.71 12.41 -7.73
CA MET A 1 60.52 12.05 -6.54
C MET A 1 59.59 11.25 -5.63
N SER A 2 59.87 10.02 -5.20
CA SER A 2 61.05 9.16 -5.43
C SER A 2 60.61 7.69 -5.45
N SER A 3 61.17 6.93 -6.39
CA SER A 3 61.13 5.47 -6.50
C SER A 3 62.59 4.97 -6.60
N PRO A 4 62.89 3.68 -6.87
CA PRO A 4 62.17 2.41 -6.66
C PRO A 4 63.07 1.40 -5.88
N ARG A 5 62.63 0.12 -5.78
CA ARG A 5 63.34 -1.11 -6.26
C ARG A 5 62.82 -2.38 -5.54
N GLU A 6 62.18 -3.32 -6.26
CA GLU A 6 62.78 -4.46 -7.03
C GLU A 6 63.17 -5.64 -6.09
N THR A 7 62.92 -6.94 -6.35
CA THR A 7 62.18 -7.69 -7.41
C THR A 7 62.13 -9.21 -7.10
N ILE A 8 61.39 -9.98 -7.91
CA ILE A 8 61.65 -11.38 -8.34
C ILE A 8 61.18 -12.57 -7.45
N SER A 9 60.29 -13.37 -8.06
CA SER A 9 59.84 -14.75 -7.75
C SER A 9 60.81 -15.80 -8.38
N PRO A 10 60.44 -17.04 -8.79
CA PRO A 10 59.45 -18.03 -8.31
C PRO A 10 60.07 -19.44 -8.06
N ALA A 11 59.27 -20.43 -7.63
CA ALA A 11 59.44 -21.85 -8.01
C ALA A 11 58.17 -22.68 -7.73
N GLN A 12 57.85 -23.66 -8.58
CA GLN A 12 56.75 -24.62 -8.45
C GLN A 12 57.26 -26.08 -8.66
N VAL A 13 56.32 -27.03 -8.52
CA VAL A 13 56.14 -28.31 -9.24
C VAL A 13 56.61 -29.63 -8.56
N THR A 14 55.73 -30.65 -8.70
CA THR A 14 55.85 -32.12 -8.46
C THR A 14 55.70 -32.63 -7.01
N GLY A 15 54.89 -33.67 -6.73
CA GLY A 15 53.94 -34.41 -7.58
C GLY A 15 53.16 -35.53 -6.85
N ASP A 16 52.04 -35.96 -7.47
CA ASP A 16 51.28 -37.22 -7.39
C ASP A 16 51.03 -38.00 -6.07
N SER A 17 49.74 -38.24 -5.74
CA SER A 17 49.07 -39.56 -5.92
C SER A 17 47.74 -39.77 -5.16
N ARG A 18 46.77 -40.42 -5.83
CA ARG A 18 45.70 -41.34 -5.32
C ARG A 18 44.64 -40.81 -4.33
N GLU A 19 43.35 -40.79 -4.71
CA GLU A 19 42.34 -41.89 -4.74
C GLU A 19 41.73 -42.24 -3.37
N GLY A 20 40.39 -42.29 -3.27
CA GLY A 20 39.68 -42.99 -2.19
C GLY A 20 38.38 -42.34 -1.68
N ARG A 21 37.23 -42.99 -1.92
CA ARG A 21 35.95 -42.74 -1.20
C ARG A 21 36.03 -43.30 0.23
N PRO A 22 35.01 -43.04 1.07
CA PRO A 22 34.17 -44.20 1.44
C PRO A 22 32.65 -43.93 1.42
N LEU A 23 31.89 -45.03 1.33
CA LEU A 23 30.42 -45.12 1.44
C LEU A 23 30.06 -46.45 2.11
N PHE A 24 29.02 -46.44 2.95
CA PHE A 24 28.20 -47.56 3.47
C PHE A 24 28.81 -48.72 4.29
N THR A 25 28.28 -48.89 5.52
CA THR A 25 27.68 -50.10 6.17
C THR A 25 27.09 -49.69 7.56
N GLU A 26 26.13 -50.34 8.26
CA GLU A 26 25.20 -51.44 7.92
C GLU A 26 23.87 -51.48 8.74
N GLN A 27 23.17 -52.62 8.61
CA GLN A 27 21.87 -53.13 9.11
C GLN A 27 21.82 -53.39 10.65
N VAL A 28 20.73 -53.16 11.43
CA VAL A 28 19.42 -53.87 11.55
C VAL A 28 19.58 -55.39 11.88
N PRO A 29 18.82 -56.09 12.80
CA PRO A 29 17.52 -55.79 13.48
C PRO A 29 17.36 -56.19 14.99
N THR A 30 16.11 -56.15 15.50
CA THR A 30 15.31 -57.23 16.18
C THR A 30 14.75 -57.09 17.63
N THR A 31 13.45 -57.44 17.73
CA THR A 31 12.65 -58.01 18.85
C THR A 31 12.25 -57.21 20.11
N ALA A 32 10.92 -57.20 20.36
CA ALA A 32 10.23 -56.92 21.63
C ALA A 32 10.05 -58.23 22.46
N PRO A 33 9.38 -58.34 23.65
CA PRO A 33 7.96 -57.91 23.86
C PRO A 33 7.45 -57.56 25.30
N ARG A 34 6.21 -57.02 25.33
CA ARG A 34 5.07 -57.26 26.28
C ARG A 34 5.04 -56.80 27.77
N SER A 35 3.93 -56.10 28.05
CA SER A 35 2.93 -56.26 29.16
C SER A 35 3.21 -55.79 30.59
N GLY A 36 2.19 -55.15 31.20
CA GLY A 36 2.04 -55.01 32.66
C GLY A 36 1.11 -53.85 33.09
N HIS A 37 -0.13 -54.14 33.48
CA HIS A 37 -0.98 -53.23 34.28
C HIS A 37 -0.42 -53.08 35.71
N ILE A 38 -0.82 -52.02 36.43
CA ILE A 38 -1.38 -52.11 37.81
C ILE A 38 -2.01 -50.75 38.20
N ASP A 39 -3.03 -50.83 39.06
CA ASP A 39 -4.04 -49.80 39.32
C ASP A 39 -3.73 -48.80 40.45
N SER A 40 -4.62 -47.80 40.57
CA SER A 40 -4.72 -46.85 41.67
C SER A 40 -5.70 -47.29 42.78
N VAL A 41 -5.30 -47.21 44.05
CA VAL A 41 -6.14 -47.05 45.27
C VAL A 41 -5.26 -46.27 46.26
N CYS A 42 -5.57 -45.07 46.81
CA CYS A 42 -6.75 -44.51 47.52
C CYS A 42 -6.79 -44.82 49.04
N GLU A 43 -7.44 -43.94 49.82
CA GLU A 43 -7.66 -43.95 51.29
C GLU A 43 -6.47 -43.54 52.20
N THR A 44 -6.62 -42.91 53.38
CA THR A 44 -7.70 -42.14 54.07
C THR A 44 -7.11 -41.27 55.21
N ALA A 45 -7.95 -40.50 55.92
CA ALA A 45 -7.87 -40.18 57.38
C ALA A 45 -7.34 -38.81 57.90
N THR A 46 -8.24 -37.82 57.91
CA THR A 46 -8.76 -37.09 59.11
C THR A 46 -7.90 -36.25 60.10
N ALA A 47 -8.40 -35.01 60.29
CA ALA A 47 -8.68 -34.31 61.57
C ALA A 47 -7.62 -33.43 62.29
N SER A 48 -7.84 -32.11 62.27
CA SER A 48 -8.28 -31.29 63.45
C SER A 48 -8.36 -29.78 63.12
N GLY A 49 -9.29 -29.07 63.78
CA GLY A 49 -9.34 -27.59 63.85
C GLY A 49 -9.15 -27.14 65.32
N PRO A 50 -9.54 -25.92 65.76
CA PRO A 50 -10.27 -24.86 65.02
C PRO A 50 -9.80 -23.40 65.29
N SER A 51 -10.60 -22.43 64.83
CA SER A 51 -11.00 -21.17 65.53
C SER A 51 -10.37 -19.78 65.24
N LEU A 52 -11.25 -18.90 64.72
CA LEU A 52 -11.55 -17.50 65.12
C LEU A 52 -10.75 -16.26 64.62
N LEU A 53 -11.43 -15.51 63.74
CA LEU A 53 -11.72 -14.06 63.76
C LEU A 53 -10.62 -13.02 64.12
N SER A 54 -10.35 -12.10 63.19
CA SER A 54 -10.78 -10.69 63.34
C SER A 54 -10.62 -9.87 62.05
N THR A 55 -11.42 -8.80 61.93
CA THR A 55 -11.61 -7.95 60.74
C THR A 55 -10.91 -6.60 60.86
N VAL A 56 -10.23 -6.10 59.80
CA VAL A 56 -10.11 -4.64 59.55
C VAL A 56 -10.19 -4.31 58.05
N SER A 57 -11.18 -3.48 57.75
CA SER A 57 -11.52 -2.64 56.59
C SER A 57 -10.45 -2.26 55.54
N ARG A 58 -10.87 -2.30 54.26
CA ARG A 58 -10.33 -1.48 53.15
C ARG A 58 -11.42 -0.49 52.68
N PRO A 59 -11.10 0.77 52.33
CA PRO A 59 -12.02 1.66 51.64
C PRO A 59 -11.70 1.85 50.13
N ASN A 60 -12.77 1.75 49.33
CA ASN A 60 -13.06 2.44 48.07
C ASN A 60 -12.16 2.24 46.83
N GLU A 61 -12.61 1.30 45.99
CA GLU A 61 -12.54 1.41 44.52
C GLU A 61 -13.47 2.54 44.03
N PHE A 62 -13.13 3.21 42.91
CA PHE A 62 -14.06 4.09 42.19
C PHE A 62 -14.55 3.44 40.90
N ALA A 63 -15.85 3.48 40.68
CA ALA A 63 -16.54 2.68 39.67
C ALA A 63 -16.59 3.33 38.28
N LEU A 64 -16.51 2.49 37.24
CA LEU A 64 -16.91 2.82 35.87
C LEU A 64 -18.41 2.52 35.69
N PRO A 65 -19.22 3.42 35.09
CA PRO A 65 -20.64 3.15 34.86
C PRO A 65 -20.83 2.15 33.70
N ARG A 66 -21.56 1.06 33.98
CA ARG A 66 -22.08 0.15 32.93
C ARG A 66 -23.11 0.90 32.07
N ARG A 67 -23.10 0.66 30.76
CA ARG A 67 -24.24 0.95 29.86
C ARG A 67 -24.80 -0.38 29.37
N ASP A 68 -26.11 -0.52 29.50
CA ASP A 68 -26.84 -1.70 29.01
C ASP A 68 -26.86 -1.74 27.48
N MET A 69 -26.71 -2.94 26.91
CA MET A 69 -26.95 -3.19 25.49
C MET A 69 -28.35 -3.80 25.29
N THR A 70 -29.16 -3.15 24.45
CA THR A 70 -30.32 -3.75 23.80
C THR A 70 -30.04 -3.88 22.32
N LEU A 71 -30.25 -5.07 21.74
CA LEU A 71 -30.01 -5.32 20.32
C LEU A 71 -31.11 -4.70 19.44
N GLY A 72 -30.68 -4.03 18.38
CA GLY A 72 -31.50 -3.58 17.24
C GLY A 72 -30.65 -3.59 15.97
N SER A 73 -31.22 -4.03 14.85
CA SER A 73 -30.46 -4.55 13.70
C SER A 73 -30.29 -3.58 12.52
N SER A 74 -29.49 -4.03 11.53
CA SER A 74 -29.21 -3.47 10.20
C SER A 74 -28.14 -2.38 10.11
N CYS A 75 -27.07 -2.68 9.38
CA CYS A 75 -26.05 -1.72 8.97
C CYS A 75 -25.50 -2.11 7.58
N GLY A 76 -25.56 -1.19 6.62
CA GLY A 76 -24.79 -1.26 5.37
C GLY A 76 -23.44 -0.54 5.52
N PRO A 77 -22.51 -0.65 4.56
CA PRO A 77 -21.17 -0.10 4.69
C PRO A 77 -21.20 1.43 4.68
N ARG A 78 -20.87 2.05 5.82
CA ARG A 78 -20.55 3.48 5.92
C ARG A 78 -19.07 3.62 6.25
N ALA A 79 -18.33 4.29 5.36
CA ALA A 79 -17.00 4.78 5.68
C ALA A 79 -17.07 5.72 6.88
N ILE A 80 -16.13 5.60 7.83
CA ILE A 80 -16.07 6.40 9.04
C ILE A 80 -15.16 7.61 8.79
N PRO A 81 -15.67 8.84 8.67
CA PRO A 81 -14.83 10.02 8.65
C PRO A 81 -14.29 10.31 10.07
N PHE A 82 -13.02 10.70 10.15
CA PHE A 82 -12.44 11.25 11.38
C PHE A 82 -12.97 12.68 11.61
N TYR A 83 -14.12 12.87 12.27
CA TYR A 83 -14.41 14.13 12.98
C TYR A 83 -15.32 13.97 14.21
N ALA A 84 -15.35 15.03 15.02
CA ALA A 84 -15.71 15.05 16.44
C ALA A 84 -17.19 14.82 16.80
N ALA A 85 -17.41 14.49 18.07
CA ALA A 85 -18.74 14.38 18.67
C ALA A 85 -19.19 15.68 19.36
N ALA A 86 -20.41 16.10 19.00
CA ALA A 86 -21.37 16.89 19.79
C ALA A 86 -20.92 18.20 20.48
N ALA A 87 -21.39 19.34 19.96
CA ALA A 87 -21.62 20.54 20.75
C ALA A 87 -23.03 20.50 21.36
N SER A 88 -23.13 20.75 22.68
CA SER A 88 -24.40 20.93 23.39
C SER A 88 -24.85 22.39 23.29
N THR A 89 -26.07 22.65 22.81
CA THR A 89 -26.67 23.99 22.81
C THR A 89 -27.67 24.12 23.94
N ALA A 90 -27.26 24.78 25.03
CA ALA A 90 -28.16 25.34 26.02
C ALA A 90 -28.14 26.88 25.89
N LYS A 91 -29.31 27.51 25.79
CA LYS A 91 -29.45 28.95 26.03
C LYS A 91 -30.86 29.26 26.53
N GLU A 92 -30.93 29.90 27.68
CA GLU A 92 -32.19 30.30 28.31
C GLU A 92 -32.70 31.66 27.79
N SER A 93 -34.03 31.80 27.89
CA SER A 93 -34.83 33.01 28.09
C SER A 93 -34.35 34.39 27.59
N SER A 94 -35.19 35.06 26.80
CA SER A 94 -36.04 36.18 27.26
C SER A 94 -36.77 36.86 26.09
N GLY A 95 -37.91 37.53 26.36
CA GLY A 95 -38.55 38.44 25.41
C GLY A 95 -40.00 38.10 25.02
N SER A 96 -40.93 38.87 25.59
CA SER A 96 -42.38 38.93 25.32
C SER A 96 -42.74 39.17 23.83
N SER A 97 -43.97 39.00 23.30
CA SER A 97 -45.31 39.25 23.86
C SER A 97 -46.40 38.81 22.84
N ILE A 98 -47.69 38.83 23.26
CA ILE A 98 -48.92 38.72 22.41
C ILE A 98 -49.11 37.33 21.74
N GLY A 99 -50.27 36.66 21.76
CA GLY A 99 -51.58 36.92 22.37
C GLY A 99 -52.66 36.17 21.57
N GLY A 100 -53.72 35.67 22.22
CA GLY A 100 -54.91 35.15 21.49
C GLY A 100 -55.34 33.70 21.78
N GLN A 101 -56.25 33.57 22.76
CA GLN A 101 -57.51 32.82 22.70
C GLN A 101 -57.59 31.28 22.47
N GLN A 102 -58.38 30.68 23.39
CA GLN A 102 -59.40 29.64 23.16
C GLN A 102 -59.00 28.14 23.02
N ARG A 103 -58.87 27.52 24.21
CA ARG A 103 -59.62 26.31 24.67
C ARG A 103 -60.99 26.03 24.00
N PRO A 104 -61.62 24.85 24.21
CA PRO A 104 -61.15 23.60 24.86
C PRO A 104 -61.52 22.30 24.06
N SER A 105 -61.20 21.09 24.55
CA SER A 105 -62.14 20.10 25.14
C SER A 105 -62.08 18.77 24.35
N SER A 106 -62.29 17.56 24.88
CA SER A 106 -62.53 17.10 26.27
C SER A 106 -62.44 15.55 26.38
N THR A 107 -62.07 15.07 27.58
CA THR A 107 -62.64 13.90 28.31
C THR A 107 -62.72 12.51 27.62
N THR A 108 -61.88 11.51 27.96
CA THR A 108 -61.96 10.53 29.08
C THR A 108 -63.10 9.48 29.01
N LEU A 109 -62.74 8.17 29.07
CA LEU A 109 -63.31 7.07 29.90
C LEU A 109 -63.37 5.67 29.24
N LEU A 110 -62.57 4.75 29.79
CA LEU A 110 -62.89 3.38 30.26
C LEU A 110 -64.03 2.55 29.61
N ALA A 111 -63.69 1.32 29.14
CA ALA A 111 -64.02 0.03 29.80
C ALA A 111 -64.28 -1.18 28.84
N ARG A 112 -63.73 -2.34 29.23
CA ARG A 112 -64.23 -3.75 29.20
C ARG A 112 -65.48 -4.12 28.35
N ALA A 113 -65.62 -5.33 27.78
CA ALA A 113 -64.77 -6.53 27.73
C ALA A 113 -65.37 -7.62 26.78
N SER A 114 -64.60 -8.67 26.47
CA SER A 114 -65.07 -10.03 26.03
C SER A 114 -65.69 -10.12 24.61
N THR A 115 -65.75 -11.26 23.90
CA THR A 115 -65.41 -12.70 24.09
C THR A 115 -64.77 -13.30 22.81
N GLY A 116 -64.12 -14.48 22.89
CA GLY A 116 -63.85 -15.35 21.71
C GLY A 116 -65.10 -16.15 21.26
N PRO A 117 -65.02 -17.23 20.44
CA PRO A 117 -63.84 -18.04 20.06
C PRO A 117 -63.70 -18.35 18.53
N GLY A 118 -62.78 -19.25 18.13
CA GLY A 118 -62.73 -19.89 16.79
C GLY A 118 -63.63 -21.14 16.67
N PRO A 119 -63.36 -22.17 15.81
CA PRO A 119 -62.19 -22.40 14.94
C PRO A 119 -62.44 -23.03 13.52
N SER A 120 -61.36 -23.19 12.74
CA SER A 120 -61.03 -24.27 11.77
C SER A 120 -62.02 -24.79 10.69
N SER A 121 -61.53 -24.92 9.43
CA SER A 121 -61.23 -26.21 8.73
C SER A 121 -61.39 -26.16 7.19
N ARG A 122 -60.91 -27.23 6.55
CA ARG A 122 -60.22 -27.34 5.24
C ARG A 122 -61.04 -28.14 4.21
N MET A 123 -60.55 -28.20 2.96
CA MET A 123 -61.01 -28.98 1.78
C MET A 123 -62.12 -28.33 0.94
N GLY A 124 -62.10 -28.38 -0.42
CA GLY A 124 -61.04 -28.82 -1.33
C GLY A 124 -61.58 -29.41 -2.65
N SER A 125 -61.22 -28.85 -3.80
CA SER A 125 -61.38 -29.49 -5.13
C SER A 125 -60.57 -28.79 -6.25
N THR A 126 -60.09 -29.60 -7.19
CA THR A 126 -59.42 -29.28 -8.48
C THR A 126 -60.28 -29.93 -9.61
N PRO A 127 -59.98 -29.88 -10.94
CA PRO A 127 -58.74 -29.48 -11.64
C PRO A 127 -58.90 -28.73 -13.00
N SER A 128 -57.83 -28.76 -13.81
CA SER A 128 -57.64 -28.32 -15.22
C SER A 128 -57.32 -26.82 -15.45
N SER A 129 -56.38 -26.43 -16.34
CA SER A 129 -55.22 -27.13 -16.95
C SER A 129 -54.25 -26.12 -17.62
N SER A 130 -53.02 -26.57 -17.94
CA SER A 130 -51.97 -25.96 -18.80
C SER A 130 -51.32 -24.61 -18.41
N ASP A 131 -50.04 -24.71 -18.03
CA ASP A 131 -48.83 -24.04 -18.59
C ASP A 131 -48.74 -22.51 -18.78
N ALA A 132 -47.60 -21.83 -18.62
CA ALA A 132 -46.39 -22.09 -17.83
C ALA A 132 -45.53 -20.80 -17.76
N ILE A 133 -45.01 -20.48 -16.57
CA ILE A 133 -43.83 -19.63 -16.29
C ILE A 133 -43.86 -18.17 -16.78
N SER A 134 -43.97 -17.24 -15.82
CA SER A 134 -43.58 -15.84 -15.96
C SER A 134 -42.30 -15.58 -15.15
N GLY A 135 -41.39 -14.76 -15.66
CA GLY A 135 -40.09 -14.49 -15.02
C GLY A 135 -39.34 -13.36 -15.70
N ALA A 136 -39.69 -12.11 -15.36
CA ALA A 136 -39.11 -10.92 -15.96
C ALA A 136 -38.31 -10.09 -14.95
N THR A 137 -37.00 -9.97 -15.16
CA THR A 137 -36.17 -8.90 -14.58
C THR A 137 -35.10 -8.50 -15.59
N LEU A 138 -35.18 -7.28 -16.13
CA LEU A 138 -34.13 -6.69 -16.98
C LEU A 138 -33.37 -5.60 -16.22
N LEU A 139 -32.06 -5.61 -16.41
CA LEU A 139 -31.10 -4.74 -15.75
C LEU A 139 -31.07 -3.33 -16.38
N ARG A 140 -30.80 -2.30 -15.56
CA ARG A 140 -30.22 -1.02 -16.01
C ARG A 140 -29.16 -0.54 -15.00
N PRO A 141 -28.15 0.21 -15.46
CA PRO A 141 -26.95 0.51 -14.67
C PRO A 141 -27.14 1.72 -13.75
N ILE A 142 -26.32 1.80 -12.70
CA ILE A 142 -26.18 2.98 -11.84
C ILE A 142 -24.80 3.57 -12.09
N SER A 143 -24.78 4.79 -12.63
CA SER A 143 -23.65 5.72 -12.59
C SER A 143 -23.79 6.63 -11.37
N ALA A 144 -22.74 6.77 -10.56
CA ALA A 144 -22.74 7.65 -9.40
C ALA A 144 -21.62 8.69 -9.53
N ASP A 145 -21.98 9.88 -10.02
CA ASP A 145 -21.14 11.06 -9.93
C ASP A 145 -21.18 11.61 -8.50
N TYR A 146 -20.03 12.06 -7.98
CA TYR A 146 -19.91 12.65 -6.64
C TYR A 146 -20.11 14.17 -6.70
N GLU A 147 -21.23 14.67 -6.17
CA GLU A 147 -21.42 16.10 -5.89
C GLU A 147 -20.96 16.46 -4.46
N LEU A 148 -20.22 17.57 -4.33
CA LEU A 148 -19.71 18.12 -3.07
C LEU A 148 -20.70 19.11 -2.45
N PRO A 149 -21.09 18.98 -1.16
CA PRO A 149 -21.96 19.95 -0.51
C PRO A 149 -21.21 21.14 0.11
N GLY A 150 -21.54 22.35 -0.34
CA GLY A 150 -21.65 23.52 0.56
C GLY A 150 -20.41 24.40 0.79
N ARG A 151 -20.12 25.32 -0.14
CA ARG A 151 -19.49 26.61 0.22
C ARG A 151 -20.56 27.55 0.79
N LEU A 152 -20.42 27.95 2.05
CA LEU A 152 -21.26 28.96 2.71
C LEU A 152 -20.42 30.13 3.23
N PHE A 153 -20.03 31.03 2.33
CA PHE A 153 -19.91 32.47 2.64
C PHE A 153 -20.06 33.25 1.33
N GLY A 154 -21.00 34.20 1.33
CA GLY A 154 -21.13 35.16 0.25
C GLY A 154 -21.23 36.56 0.84
N THR A 155 -20.42 37.49 0.34
CA THR A 155 -20.67 38.93 0.45
C THR A 155 -20.04 39.68 -0.71
N SER A 156 -20.92 40.35 -1.48
CA SER A 156 -20.75 41.62 -2.20
C SER A 156 -19.42 42.00 -2.88
N GLY A 157 -19.49 42.34 -4.17
CA GLY A 157 -18.40 43.01 -4.89
C GLY A 157 -18.54 42.90 -6.40
N GLY A 158 -19.51 43.59 -7.01
CA GLY A 158 -19.75 43.49 -8.46
C GLY A 158 -18.87 44.42 -9.30
N LEU A 159 -18.66 44.05 -10.58
CA LEU A 159 -18.47 44.99 -11.68
C LEU A 159 -18.83 44.35 -13.03
N ARG A 160 -19.29 45.16 -13.97
CA ARG A 160 -19.86 44.78 -15.28
C ARG A 160 -18.80 44.62 -16.37
N GLN A 161 -19.02 43.72 -17.33
CA GLN A 161 -19.16 43.97 -18.78
C GLN A 161 -19.37 42.60 -19.50
N ASN A 162 -20.52 42.33 -20.14
CA ASN A 162 -21.02 42.74 -21.47
C ASN A 162 -20.36 42.04 -22.68
N GLY A 163 -21.19 41.46 -23.58
CA GLY A 163 -20.81 40.90 -24.88
C GLY A 163 -21.37 39.49 -25.14
N SER A 164 -22.69 39.34 -25.34
CA SER A 164 -23.33 39.05 -26.67
C SER A 164 -23.13 37.59 -27.17
N ARG A 165 -24.17 36.75 -27.30
CA ARG A 165 -25.13 36.64 -28.44
C ARG A 165 -24.42 36.46 -29.79
N GLU A 166 -24.74 35.52 -30.69
CA GLU A 166 -25.83 34.54 -30.92
C GLU A 166 -25.16 33.28 -31.59
N GLY A 167 -25.75 32.14 -31.95
CA GLY A 167 -27.14 31.67 -32.04
C GLY A 167 -27.35 30.84 -33.33
N SER A 168 -27.95 29.66 -33.20
CA SER A 168 -28.54 28.80 -34.26
C SER A 168 -27.68 27.88 -35.15
N LEU A 169 -27.95 26.59 -34.95
CA LEU A 169 -28.12 25.49 -35.92
C LEU A 169 -28.61 25.91 -37.34
N ALA A 170 -28.13 25.23 -38.41
CA ALA A 170 -28.94 24.29 -39.22
C ALA A 170 -28.25 23.79 -40.52
N ASP A 171 -28.11 22.47 -40.63
CA ASP A 171 -28.39 21.56 -41.76
C ASP A 171 -27.98 21.75 -43.26
N HIS A 172 -27.36 20.68 -43.76
CA HIS A 172 -27.64 19.91 -45.00
C HIS A 172 -27.25 20.37 -46.45
N ARG A 173 -26.46 19.47 -47.07
CA ARG A 173 -26.45 18.97 -48.49
C ARG A 173 -25.63 19.67 -49.61
N ARG A 174 -24.63 18.89 -50.08
CA ARG A 174 -24.23 18.55 -51.48
C ARG A 174 -24.30 19.62 -52.60
N GLY A 175 -23.15 19.91 -53.23
CA GLY A 175 -23.11 20.51 -54.57
C GLY A 175 -21.68 20.74 -55.12
N SER A 176 -21.30 19.96 -56.13
CA SER A 176 -20.01 19.87 -56.84
C SER A 176 -19.30 21.17 -57.30
N LEU A 177 -17.96 21.14 -57.22
CA LEU A 177 -16.90 21.55 -58.20
C LEU A 177 -17.18 22.67 -59.25
N PRO A 178 -16.18 23.54 -59.51
CA PRO A 178 -15.24 23.23 -60.61
C PRO A 178 -13.74 23.50 -60.32
N SER A 179 -12.90 23.07 -61.28
CA SER A 179 -11.43 23.04 -61.26
C SER A 179 -10.76 24.25 -61.96
N ILE A 180 -9.41 24.20 -62.07
CA ILE A 180 -8.43 25.08 -62.76
C ILE A 180 -7.64 25.98 -61.78
N GLY A 181 -6.30 25.99 -61.75
CA GLY A 181 -5.30 25.15 -62.43
C GLY A 181 -3.84 25.60 -62.18
N ALA A 182 -2.90 24.65 -62.31
CA ALA A 182 -1.45 24.80 -62.56
C ALA A 182 -0.58 25.84 -61.79
N SER A 183 0.45 25.38 -61.04
CA SER A 183 1.88 25.43 -61.48
C SER A 183 2.92 25.26 -60.36
N THR A 184 4.01 24.55 -60.71
CA THR A 184 5.41 24.67 -60.20
C THR A 184 5.76 24.42 -58.72
N ALA A 185 6.62 23.41 -58.56
CA ALA A 185 7.22 22.88 -57.34
C ALA A 185 8.05 23.84 -56.48
N THR A 186 8.15 23.53 -55.17
CA THR A 186 9.43 23.56 -54.44
C THR A 186 9.42 22.61 -53.25
N THR A 187 10.61 22.18 -52.86
CA THR A 187 10.91 21.10 -51.91
C THR A 187 10.65 21.50 -50.45
N THR A 188 9.92 20.67 -49.68
CA THR A 188 10.22 20.38 -48.26
C THR A 188 9.36 19.20 -47.77
N THR A 189 9.99 18.16 -47.22
CA THR A 189 9.30 17.02 -46.61
C THR A 189 8.84 17.36 -45.19
N ARG A 190 7.53 17.30 -44.95
CA ARG A 190 6.93 17.29 -43.61
C ARG A 190 5.98 16.10 -43.53
N CYS A 191 6.16 15.25 -42.51
CA CYS A 191 5.37 14.04 -42.35
C CYS A 191 4.03 14.34 -41.67
N ASP A 192 2.92 13.99 -42.32
CA ASP A 192 1.59 13.92 -41.69
C ASP A 192 1.16 12.44 -41.55
N PRO A 193 0.65 12.01 -40.38
CA PRO A 193 0.24 10.63 -40.14
C PRO A 193 -1.25 10.43 -40.48
N SER A 194 -1.57 10.17 -41.75
CA SER A 194 -2.93 9.77 -42.18
C SER A 194 -2.89 8.98 -43.49
N GLY A 195 -2.28 7.78 -43.44
CA GLY A 195 -2.42 6.77 -44.49
C GLY A 195 -3.37 5.68 -44.03
N ALA A 196 -4.56 5.59 -44.64
CA ALA A 196 -5.41 4.41 -44.50
C ALA A 196 -4.70 3.20 -45.13
N LEU A 197 -4.83 2.00 -44.53
CA LEU A 197 -4.39 0.75 -45.15
C LEU A 197 -5.27 0.45 -46.38
N GLU A 198 -4.91 0.99 -47.55
CA GLU A 198 -5.33 0.39 -48.81
C GLU A 198 -4.37 -0.76 -49.16
N PRO A 199 -4.88 -1.97 -49.44
CA PRO A 199 -4.04 -3.05 -49.91
C PRO A 199 -3.63 -2.79 -51.38
N PRO A 200 -2.45 -3.23 -51.83
CA PRO A 200 -2.08 -3.24 -53.25
C PRO A 200 -2.89 -4.35 -53.95
N CYS A 201 -4.17 -4.07 -54.18
CA CYS A 201 -5.15 -4.99 -54.73
C CYS A 201 -5.62 -4.51 -56.10
N ASP A 202 -4.68 -4.30 -57.01
CA ASP A 202 -4.97 -3.99 -58.41
C ASP A 202 -5.40 -5.27 -59.16
N PHE A 203 -6.49 -5.89 -58.68
CA PHE A 203 -7.12 -7.06 -59.28
C PHE A 203 -7.53 -6.81 -60.74
N SER A 204 -7.57 -5.55 -61.19
CA SER A 204 -7.76 -5.14 -62.57
C SER A 204 -6.73 -5.78 -63.52
N SER A 205 -5.49 -5.97 -63.07
CA SER A 205 -4.43 -6.65 -63.84
C SER A 205 -4.62 -8.16 -63.87
N VAL A 206 -5.16 -8.74 -62.80
CA VAL A 206 -5.44 -10.18 -62.68
C VAL A 206 -6.66 -10.59 -63.53
N ASP A 207 -7.70 -9.75 -63.57
CA ASP A 207 -8.92 -9.98 -64.37
C ASP A 207 -8.72 -9.69 -65.87
N ARG A 208 -7.57 -9.14 -66.27
CA ARG A 208 -7.12 -9.08 -67.67
C ARG A 208 -6.55 -10.42 -68.15
N LEU A 209 -5.97 -11.25 -67.27
CA LEU A 209 -5.38 -12.55 -67.64
C LEU A 209 -6.41 -13.55 -68.20
N THR A 210 -7.67 -13.45 -67.78
CA THR A 210 -8.78 -14.29 -68.27
C THR A 210 -9.45 -13.73 -69.53
N ASN A 211 -9.21 -12.45 -69.87
CA ASN A 211 -9.85 -11.74 -70.98
C ASN A 211 -8.89 -11.36 -72.12
N ALA A 212 -7.59 -11.69 -72.00
CA ALA A 212 -6.57 -11.34 -72.97
C ALA A 212 -6.74 -12.10 -74.31
N LYS A 213 -7.22 -11.41 -75.35
CA LYS A 213 -7.07 -11.89 -76.74
C LYS A 213 -5.58 -11.88 -77.09
N ALA A 214 -5.11 -12.97 -77.69
CA ALA A 214 -3.69 -13.18 -78.03
C ALA A 214 -3.16 -12.10 -79.01
N MET A 215 -2.49 -11.08 -78.47
CA MET A 215 -1.56 -10.25 -79.24
C MET A 215 -0.25 -11.03 -79.44
N ARG A 216 0.34 -10.92 -80.63
CA ARG A 216 1.61 -11.59 -80.95
C ARG A 216 2.77 -10.95 -80.18
N SER A 217 3.28 -11.62 -79.15
CA SER A 217 4.65 -11.39 -78.64
C SER A 217 5.61 -12.44 -79.21
N GLY A 218 6.89 -12.09 -79.33
CA GLY A 218 7.90 -12.88 -80.06
C GLY A 218 8.62 -13.97 -79.24
N GLY A 219 8.01 -14.49 -78.17
CA GLY A 219 8.59 -15.54 -77.34
C GLY A 219 8.19 -16.96 -77.77
N GLN A 220 9.01 -17.96 -77.48
CA GLN A 220 8.60 -19.36 -77.64
C GLN A 220 7.57 -19.72 -76.55
N PRO A 221 6.37 -20.24 -76.91
CA PRO A 221 5.37 -20.61 -75.92
C PRO A 221 5.85 -21.82 -75.10
N ILE A 222 5.77 -21.72 -73.77
CA ILE A 222 6.10 -22.81 -72.85
C ILE A 222 4.88 -23.73 -72.74
N GLU A 223 5.09 -25.04 -72.55
CA GLU A 223 3.98 -25.94 -72.24
C GLU A 223 3.32 -25.53 -70.92
N ASP A 224 2.00 -25.32 -70.92
CA ASP A 224 1.26 -24.81 -69.76
C ASP A 224 1.47 -25.67 -68.50
N SER A 225 1.60 -26.98 -68.64
CA SER A 225 1.86 -27.91 -67.53
C SER A 225 3.20 -27.61 -66.81
N LEU A 226 4.25 -27.33 -67.59
CA LEU A 226 5.59 -26.97 -67.11
C LEU A 226 5.60 -25.55 -66.55
N PHE A 227 4.92 -24.62 -67.22
CA PHE A 227 4.80 -23.24 -66.76
C PHE A 227 4.11 -23.16 -65.39
N TYR A 228 2.97 -23.85 -65.19
CA TYR A 228 2.29 -23.88 -63.89
C TYR A 228 3.12 -24.56 -62.80
N ALA A 229 3.84 -25.65 -63.12
CA ALA A 229 4.74 -26.30 -62.17
C ALA A 229 5.88 -25.37 -61.72
N ASP A 230 6.46 -24.59 -62.65
CA ASP A 230 7.56 -23.67 -62.36
C ASP A 230 7.08 -22.41 -61.60
N VAL A 231 5.88 -21.91 -61.89
CA VAL A 231 5.24 -20.85 -61.08
C VAL A 231 4.96 -21.31 -59.65
N LEU A 232 4.51 -22.56 -59.46
CA LEU A 232 4.32 -23.13 -58.12
C LEU A 232 5.66 -23.32 -57.38
N PHE A 233 6.77 -23.58 -58.08
CA PHE A 233 8.11 -23.56 -57.47
C PHE A 233 8.58 -22.14 -57.09
N MET A 234 8.31 -21.13 -57.94
CA MET A 234 8.57 -19.72 -57.62
C MET A 234 7.79 -19.29 -56.37
N TRP A 235 6.53 -19.72 -56.21
CA TRP A 235 5.71 -19.50 -55.02
C TRP A 235 6.28 -20.13 -53.74
N MET A 236 7.14 -21.15 -53.85
CA MET A 236 7.88 -21.70 -52.69
C MET A 236 9.09 -20.84 -52.28
N GLY A 237 9.38 -19.71 -52.94
CA GLY A 237 10.50 -18.82 -52.64
C GLY A 237 11.87 -19.27 -53.18
N VAL A 238 11.89 -20.30 -54.03
CA VAL A 238 13.11 -20.85 -54.65
C VAL A 238 13.75 -19.80 -55.56
N GLY A 239 15.06 -19.56 -55.44
CA GLY A 239 15.73 -18.44 -56.13
C GLY A 239 15.99 -18.64 -57.63
N HIS A 240 16.12 -19.90 -58.06
CA HIS A 240 16.27 -20.27 -59.47
C HIS A 240 15.41 -21.50 -59.77
N THR A 241 14.50 -21.36 -60.73
CA THR A 241 13.65 -22.45 -61.25
C THR A 241 14.03 -22.70 -62.72
N GLN A 242 13.23 -23.46 -63.48
CA GLN A 242 13.57 -23.78 -64.88
C GLN A 242 13.45 -22.55 -65.81
N TYR A 243 12.52 -21.65 -65.51
CA TYR A 243 12.24 -20.46 -66.33
C TYR A 243 12.34 -19.15 -65.54
N PHE A 244 12.26 -19.15 -64.20
CA PHE A 244 12.36 -17.94 -63.37
C PHE A 244 13.72 -17.84 -62.64
N THR A 245 14.27 -16.63 -62.62
CA THR A 245 15.44 -16.30 -61.80
C THR A 245 15.14 -15.07 -60.94
N TYR A 246 15.43 -15.16 -59.64
CA TYR A 246 15.30 -14.04 -58.72
C TYR A 246 16.50 -13.11 -58.86
N ASP A 247 16.27 -11.83 -59.15
CA ASP A 247 17.30 -10.80 -59.13
C ASP A 247 17.31 -10.08 -57.77
N PRO A 248 18.36 -10.28 -56.94
CA PRO A 248 18.46 -9.63 -55.63
C PRO A 248 18.67 -8.11 -55.70
N SER A 249 19.00 -7.54 -56.86
CA SER A 249 19.17 -6.09 -57.03
C SER A 249 17.86 -5.34 -57.27
N THR A 250 16.83 -6.02 -57.77
CA THR A 250 15.50 -5.44 -58.02
C THR A 250 14.37 -6.08 -57.21
N ASP A 251 14.68 -7.06 -56.35
CA ASP A 251 13.74 -7.83 -55.51
C ASP A 251 12.56 -8.44 -56.29
N MET A 252 12.84 -8.94 -57.50
CA MET A 252 11.81 -9.41 -58.45
C MET A 252 12.28 -10.67 -59.19
N TYR A 253 11.32 -11.48 -59.65
CA TYR A 253 11.58 -12.67 -60.45
C TYR A 253 11.50 -12.34 -61.94
N ARG A 254 12.57 -12.60 -62.69
CA ARG A 254 12.58 -12.44 -64.14
C ARG A 254 12.41 -13.79 -64.83
N LEU A 255 11.48 -13.84 -65.79
CA LEU A 255 11.37 -14.93 -66.75
C LEU A 255 12.59 -14.90 -67.69
N ALA A 256 13.09 -16.07 -68.10
CA ALA A 256 14.22 -16.17 -69.01
C ALA A 256 13.97 -15.40 -70.34
N PRO A 257 14.92 -14.60 -70.84
CA PRO A 257 14.70 -13.75 -71.99
C PRO A 257 14.41 -14.57 -73.26
N GLY A 258 13.28 -14.28 -73.92
CA GLY A 258 12.86 -14.95 -75.15
C GLY A 258 11.88 -16.12 -74.96
N THR A 259 11.50 -16.47 -73.73
CA THR A 259 10.50 -17.52 -73.45
C THR A 259 9.15 -16.95 -73.02
N GLY A 260 8.10 -17.76 -73.17
CA GLY A 260 6.73 -17.45 -72.79
C GLY A 260 5.92 -16.72 -73.87
N GLY A 261 4.64 -17.08 -74.00
CA GLY A 261 3.68 -16.28 -74.78
C GLY A 261 3.19 -15.04 -74.01
N ALA A 262 2.53 -14.09 -74.68
CA ALA A 262 2.08 -12.83 -74.08
C ALA A 262 1.28 -12.99 -72.76
N VAL A 263 0.39 -13.99 -72.70
CA VAL A 263 -0.41 -14.28 -71.49
C VAL A 263 0.46 -14.89 -70.38
N GLN A 264 1.46 -15.71 -70.71
CA GLN A 264 2.40 -16.30 -69.74
C GLN A 264 3.35 -15.22 -69.19
N GLN A 265 3.77 -14.26 -70.01
CA GLN A 265 4.57 -13.10 -69.60
C GLN A 265 3.78 -12.18 -68.65
N GLN A 266 2.54 -11.85 -68.99
CA GLN A 266 1.66 -11.06 -68.11
C GLN A 266 1.29 -11.82 -66.82
N ALA A 267 1.14 -13.15 -66.88
CA ALA A 267 0.91 -13.99 -65.70
C ALA A 267 2.15 -14.05 -64.78
N ALA A 268 3.35 -14.12 -65.35
CA ALA A 268 4.60 -14.03 -64.60
C ALA A 268 4.72 -12.70 -63.84
N GLU A 269 4.40 -11.58 -64.50
CA GLU A 269 4.45 -10.24 -63.91
C GLU A 269 3.51 -10.09 -62.70
N VAL A 270 2.37 -10.77 -62.70
CA VAL A 270 1.41 -10.79 -61.58
C VAL A 270 1.82 -11.81 -60.51
N PHE A 271 2.15 -13.04 -60.90
CA PHE A 271 2.36 -14.13 -59.95
C PHE A 271 3.70 -14.06 -59.20
N GLN A 272 4.66 -13.26 -59.65
CA GLN A 272 5.93 -13.03 -58.94
C GLN A 272 5.75 -12.44 -57.55
N GLU A 273 4.71 -11.62 -57.29
CA GLU A 273 4.48 -10.99 -55.98
C GLU A 273 4.45 -12.04 -54.83
N CYS A 274 3.77 -13.16 -55.05
CA CYS A 274 3.72 -14.27 -54.09
C CYS A 274 5.11 -14.87 -53.83
N GLY A 275 5.93 -15.03 -54.88
CA GLY A 275 7.28 -15.57 -54.76
C GLY A 275 8.22 -14.62 -54.01
N VAL A 276 8.13 -13.32 -54.28
CA VAL A 276 8.90 -12.27 -53.58
C VAL A 276 8.51 -12.24 -52.11
N LEU A 277 7.21 -12.14 -51.79
CA LEU A 277 6.72 -12.12 -50.41
C LEU A 277 7.10 -13.39 -49.65
N ALA A 278 6.91 -14.59 -50.23
CA ALA A 278 7.30 -15.85 -49.59
C ALA A 278 8.80 -15.90 -49.30
N ARG A 279 9.64 -15.44 -50.23
CA ARG A 279 11.09 -15.38 -50.07
C ARG A 279 11.52 -14.34 -49.03
N HIS A 280 10.92 -13.16 -49.01
CA HIS A 280 11.23 -12.12 -48.02
C HIS A 280 10.88 -12.58 -46.61
N ILE A 281 9.70 -13.20 -46.42
CA ILE A 281 9.29 -13.82 -45.15
C ILE A 281 10.29 -14.90 -44.73
N ASP A 282 10.65 -15.84 -45.61
CA ASP A 282 11.61 -16.91 -45.29
C ASP A 282 13.01 -16.36 -44.93
N VAL A 283 13.50 -15.36 -45.67
CA VAL A 283 14.77 -14.67 -45.35
C VAL A 283 14.69 -13.95 -43.99
N ALA A 284 13.62 -13.20 -43.70
CA ALA A 284 13.41 -12.50 -42.44
C ALA A 284 13.20 -13.46 -41.24
N LEU A 285 12.73 -14.67 -41.49
CA LEU A 285 12.60 -15.74 -40.49
C LEU A 285 13.91 -16.53 -40.29
N ARG A 286 14.82 -16.53 -41.26
CA ARG A 286 16.17 -17.16 -41.16
C ARG A 286 17.22 -16.23 -40.57
N GLN A 287 17.13 -14.93 -40.84
CA GLN A 287 18.01 -13.94 -40.22
C GLN A 287 17.80 -13.89 -38.71
N PRO A 288 18.86 -13.88 -37.88
CA PRO A 288 18.73 -13.50 -36.48
C PRO A 288 18.28 -12.04 -36.43
N SER A 289 17.26 -11.72 -35.62
CA SER A 289 16.91 -10.33 -35.38
C SER A 289 18.04 -9.59 -34.66
N PRO A 290 18.19 -8.26 -34.86
CA PRO A 290 18.95 -7.43 -33.93
C PRO A 290 18.34 -7.46 -32.52
N THR A 291 17.05 -7.76 -32.43
CA THR A 291 16.24 -8.04 -31.23
C THR A 291 16.25 -9.56 -30.88
N SER A 292 17.42 -10.22 -30.92
CA SER A 292 17.57 -11.65 -30.57
C SER A 292 17.04 -12.00 -29.17
N ASP A 293 17.07 -11.01 -28.28
CA ASP A 293 16.85 -11.13 -26.84
C ASP A 293 15.40 -10.81 -26.47
N SER A 294 14.45 -11.48 -27.14
CA SER A 294 12.99 -11.28 -26.95
C SER A 294 12.21 -12.59 -27.13
N PHE A 295 11.46 -13.00 -26.11
CA PHE A 295 10.58 -14.18 -26.15
C PHE A 295 9.37 -13.95 -27.05
N LEU A 296 8.75 -12.77 -26.99
CA LEU A 296 7.58 -12.44 -27.82
C LEU A 296 7.92 -12.46 -29.32
N GLN A 297 9.09 -11.96 -29.71
CA GLN A 297 9.52 -11.96 -31.12
C GLN A 297 9.96 -13.36 -31.59
N GLN A 298 10.52 -14.19 -30.70
CA GLN A 298 10.76 -15.62 -30.99
C GLN A 298 9.43 -16.37 -31.20
N SER A 299 8.41 -16.11 -30.38
CA SER A 299 7.07 -16.69 -30.55
C SER A 299 6.39 -16.21 -31.84
N LEU A 300 6.54 -14.93 -32.19
CA LEU A 300 6.12 -14.41 -33.51
C LEU A 300 6.78 -15.15 -34.67
N ARG A 301 8.09 -15.40 -34.61
CA ARG A 301 8.79 -16.19 -35.63
C ARG A 301 8.30 -17.64 -35.68
N SER A 302 7.98 -18.27 -34.55
CA SER A 302 7.35 -19.60 -34.51
C SER A 302 6.00 -19.60 -35.24
N ALA A 303 5.11 -18.68 -34.86
CA ALA A 303 3.77 -18.55 -35.44
C ALA A 303 3.82 -18.33 -36.96
N LEU A 304 4.70 -17.43 -37.42
CA LEU A 304 4.87 -17.16 -38.84
C LEU A 304 5.50 -18.34 -39.60
N ARG A 305 6.49 -19.04 -39.02
CA ARG A 305 7.02 -20.29 -39.61
C ARG A 305 5.95 -21.36 -39.73
N ARG A 306 5.06 -21.49 -38.74
CA ARG A 306 3.93 -22.43 -38.77
C ARG A 306 2.95 -22.10 -39.90
N GLN A 307 2.56 -20.82 -40.05
CA GLN A 307 1.69 -20.36 -41.14
C GLN A 307 2.37 -20.50 -42.52
N LEU A 308 3.66 -20.20 -42.63
CA LEU A 308 4.44 -20.38 -43.86
C LEU A 308 4.53 -21.88 -44.25
N THR A 309 4.68 -22.78 -43.27
CA THR A 309 4.68 -24.23 -43.50
C THR A 309 3.32 -24.71 -44.02
N GLN A 310 2.21 -24.19 -43.48
CA GLN A 310 0.86 -24.47 -44.00
C GLN A 310 0.66 -23.95 -45.43
N TYR A 311 1.26 -22.80 -45.76
CA TYR A 311 1.29 -22.28 -47.12
C TYR A 311 2.07 -23.19 -48.08
N HIS A 312 3.29 -23.61 -47.71
CA HIS A 312 4.09 -24.53 -48.50
C HIS A 312 3.41 -25.89 -48.72
N TYR A 313 2.67 -26.39 -47.73
CA TYR A 313 1.82 -27.57 -47.89
C TYR A 313 0.71 -27.34 -48.91
N LEU A 314 0.01 -26.20 -48.86
CA LEU A 314 -1.03 -25.85 -49.84
C LEU A 314 -0.47 -25.78 -51.28
N VAL A 315 0.71 -25.19 -51.48
CA VAL A 315 1.36 -25.12 -52.79
C VAL A 315 1.77 -26.52 -53.28
N SER A 316 2.26 -27.37 -52.39
CA SER A 316 2.62 -28.76 -52.70
C SER A 316 1.38 -29.59 -53.09
N MET A 317 0.28 -29.45 -52.34
CA MET A 317 -1.02 -30.09 -52.65
C MET A 317 -1.60 -29.63 -53.99
N LEU A 318 -1.43 -28.35 -54.37
CA LEU A 318 -1.83 -27.87 -55.70
C LEU A 318 -0.97 -28.50 -56.80
N ARG A 319 0.33 -28.65 -56.58
CA ARG A 319 1.28 -29.24 -57.53
C ARG A 319 1.06 -30.75 -57.74
N GLU A 320 0.65 -31.48 -56.71
CA GLU A 320 0.40 -32.94 -56.80
C GLU A 320 -0.94 -33.31 -57.47
N ARG A 321 -1.82 -32.34 -57.71
CA ARG A 321 -3.15 -32.54 -58.30
C ARG A 321 -3.06 -32.93 -59.78
N ARG A 322 -3.27 -34.23 -60.07
CA ARG A 322 -3.22 -34.78 -61.45
C ARG A 322 -4.55 -34.71 -62.22
N SER A 323 -5.69 -34.56 -61.55
CA SER A 323 -7.01 -34.48 -62.18
C SER A 323 -8.01 -33.66 -61.34
N PRO A 324 -8.83 -32.77 -61.97
CA PRO A 324 -8.64 -32.20 -63.32
C PRO A 324 -7.29 -31.47 -63.45
N PRO A 325 -6.79 -31.27 -64.69
CA PRO A 325 -5.57 -30.49 -64.92
C PRO A 325 -5.75 -29.04 -64.44
N LEU A 326 -4.65 -28.43 -64.00
CA LEU A 326 -4.61 -27.02 -63.61
C LEU A 326 -4.80 -26.12 -64.85
N HIS A 327 -5.75 -25.19 -64.78
CA HIS A 327 -5.90 -24.13 -65.76
C HIS A 327 -5.44 -22.78 -65.17
N MET A 328 -5.14 -21.81 -66.03
CA MET A 328 -4.80 -20.43 -65.61
C MET A 328 -5.85 -19.85 -64.64
N GLY A 329 -7.14 -20.16 -64.84
CA GLY A 329 -8.21 -19.74 -63.93
C GLY A 329 -8.10 -20.32 -62.51
N ASP A 330 -7.69 -21.58 -62.36
CA ASP A 330 -7.45 -22.20 -61.05
C ASP A 330 -6.28 -21.51 -60.33
N LEU A 331 -5.23 -21.17 -61.07
CA LEU A 331 -4.03 -20.49 -60.55
C LEU A 331 -4.34 -19.04 -60.15
N VAL A 332 -5.18 -18.33 -60.92
CA VAL A 332 -5.72 -17.00 -60.55
C VAL A 332 -6.56 -17.07 -59.27
N VAL A 333 -7.42 -18.10 -59.11
CA VAL A 333 -8.22 -18.28 -57.88
C VAL A 333 -7.31 -18.61 -56.68
N ALA A 334 -6.28 -19.44 -56.87
CA ALA A 334 -5.28 -19.71 -55.85
C ALA A 334 -4.52 -18.43 -55.45
N TYR A 335 -4.07 -17.63 -56.42
CA TYR A 335 -3.40 -16.35 -56.21
C TYR A 335 -4.25 -15.39 -55.36
N LYS A 336 -5.51 -15.16 -55.75
CA LYS A 336 -6.47 -14.31 -55.02
C LYS A 336 -6.73 -14.78 -53.58
N ARG A 337 -6.43 -16.03 -53.24
CA ARG A 337 -6.57 -16.60 -51.88
C ARG A 337 -5.26 -16.60 -51.07
N VAL A 338 -4.12 -16.63 -51.75
CA VAL A 338 -2.77 -16.72 -51.16
C VAL A 338 -2.15 -15.34 -50.93
N GLN A 339 -2.16 -14.47 -51.94
CA GLN A 339 -1.43 -13.20 -51.91
C GLN A 339 -1.81 -12.32 -50.69
N PRO A 340 -3.08 -12.17 -50.29
CA PRO A 340 -3.43 -11.36 -49.12
C PRO A 340 -2.91 -11.94 -47.79
N LYS A 341 -2.70 -13.25 -47.70
CA LYS A 341 -2.16 -13.91 -46.50
C LYS A 341 -0.65 -13.67 -46.37
N LEU A 342 0.09 -13.84 -47.46
CA LEU A 342 1.53 -13.56 -47.49
C LEU A 342 1.79 -12.08 -47.23
N TRP A 343 1.04 -11.19 -47.88
CA TRP A 343 1.15 -9.75 -47.66
C TRP A 343 0.87 -9.36 -46.20
N ALA A 344 -0.12 -9.97 -45.54
CA ALA A 344 -0.40 -9.72 -44.13
C ALA A 344 0.73 -10.21 -43.21
N MET A 345 1.30 -11.39 -43.48
CA MET A 345 2.45 -11.92 -42.72
C MET A 345 3.71 -11.05 -42.88
N ASP A 346 3.95 -10.57 -44.09
CA ASP A 346 5.05 -9.66 -44.40
C ASP A 346 4.88 -8.27 -43.76
N CYS A 347 3.65 -7.74 -43.76
CA CYS A 347 3.31 -6.49 -43.07
C CYS A 347 3.55 -6.61 -41.55
N VAL A 348 3.08 -7.70 -40.92
CA VAL A 348 3.34 -7.99 -39.51
C VAL A 348 4.85 -8.04 -39.23
N LEU A 349 5.66 -8.68 -40.09
CA LEU A 349 7.12 -8.69 -39.92
C LEU A 349 7.72 -7.27 -39.99
N ARG A 350 7.34 -6.47 -40.99
CA ARG A 350 7.86 -5.10 -41.16
C ARG A 350 7.53 -4.18 -39.99
N GLU A 351 6.31 -4.24 -39.46
CA GLU A 351 5.90 -3.40 -38.32
C GLU A 351 6.50 -3.85 -36.97
N THR A 352 7.00 -5.08 -36.86
CA THR A 352 7.47 -5.68 -35.59
C THR A 352 8.99 -5.84 -35.48
N GLN A 353 9.76 -5.37 -36.46
CA GLN A 353 11.23 -5.50 -36.49
C GLN A 353 11.93 -4.77 -35.32
N HIS A 354 11.43 -3.60 -34.92
CA HIS A 354 12.09 -2.71 -33.96
C HIS A 354 11.40 -2.63 -32.58
N VAL A 355 10.36 -3.43 -32.35
CA VAL A 355 9.47 -3.31 -31.19
C VAL A 355 9.68 -4.50 -30.23
N LYS A 356 9.62 -4.25 -28.91
CA LYS A 356 9.87 -5.23 -27.85
C LYS A 356 8.70 -5.30 -26.85
N GLY A 357 8.57 -6.42 -26.12
CA GLY A 357 7.68 -6.50 -24.94
C GLY A 357 6.20 -6.17 -25.19
N GLY A 358 5.59 -5.43 -24.27
CA GLY A 358 4.18 -5.03 -24.38
C GLY A 358 3.86 -4.07 -25.53
N GLU A 359 4.82 -3.29 -26.03
CA GLU A 359 4.59 -2.49 -27.24
C GLU A 359 4.36 -3.42 -28.45
N LEU A 360 5.11 -4.53 -28.55
CA LEU A 360 4.95 -5.52 -29.63
C LEU A 360 3.55 -6.13 -29.61
N ALA A 361 3.08 -6.57 -28.44
CA ALA A 361 1.71 -7.07 -28.28
C ALA A 361 0.66 -5.99 -28.61
N SER A 362 0.91 -4.72 -28.28
CA SER A 362 0.02 -3.59 -28.62
C SER A 362 -0.07 -3.33 -30.11
N ARG A 363 1.06 -3.36 -30.83
CA ARG A 363 1.10 -3.21 -32.31
C ARG A 363 0.37 -4.35 -32.99
N MET A 364 0.59 -5.57 -32.54
CA MET A 364 -0.12 -6.74 -33.07
C MET A 364 -1.63 -6.68 -32.81
N GLN A 365 -2.06 -6.21 -31.65
CA GLN A 365 -3.49 -5.99 -31.37
C GLN A 365 -4.11 -4.96 -32.33
N GLN A 366 -3.40 -3.85 -32.62
CA GLN A 366 -3.85 -2.84 -33.59
C GLN A 366 -4.01 -3.44 -35.01
N LEU A 367 -3.05 -4.27 -35.45
CA LEU A 367 -3.13 -4.98 -36.72
C LEU A 367 -4.31 -5.98 -36.80
N VAL A 368 -4.62 -6.68 -35.71
CA VAL A 368 -5.80 -7.56 -35.63
C VAL A 368 -7.10 -6.75 -35.69
N GLN A 369 -7.17 -5.60 -35.01
CA GLN A 369 -8.36 -4.74 -34.95
C GLN A 369 -8.66 -4.00 -36.27
N HIS A 370 -7.64 -3.59 -37.01
CA HIS A 370 -7.80 -2.89 -38.29
C HIS A 370 -7.81 -3.82 -39.52
N GLY A 371 -7.65 -5.13 -39.32
CA GLY A 371 -7.59 -6.13 -40.39
C GLY A 371 -8.94 -6.42 -41.06
N SER A 372 -8.89 -6.86 -42.32
CA SER A 372 -10.11 -7.33 -43.01
C SER A 372 -10.63 -8.64 -42.40
N HIS A 373 -11.94 -8.84 -42.36
CA HIS A 373 -12.58 -10.05 -41.78
C HIS A 373 -12.11 -11.37 -42.42
N ARG A 374 -11.55 -11.35 -43.64
CA ARG A 374 -10.97 -12.53 -44.31
C ARG A 374 -9.57 -12.91 -43.79
N LEU A 375 -8.86 -11.96 -43.19
CA LEU A 375 -7.51 -12.11 -42.63
C LEU A 375 -7.52 -12.12 -41.10
N ALA A 376 -8.60 -11.62 -40.48
CA ALA A 376 -8.77 -11.53 -39.02
C ALA A 376 -8.48 -12.85 -38.29
N SER A 377 -8.94 -14.00 -38.81
CA SER A 377 -8.65 -15.30 -38.17
C SER A 377 -7.15 -15.66 -38.22
N LEU A 378 -6.47 -15.43 -39.34
CA LEU A 378 -5.03 -15.69 -39.47
C LEU A 378 -4.21 -14.74 -38.58
N LEU A 379 -4.57 -13.46 -38.53
CA LEU A 379 -3.92 -12.48 -37.66
C LEU A 379 -4.17 -12.79 -36.18
N HIS A 380 -5.37 -13.27 -35.83
CA HIS A 380 -5.73 -13.68 -34.47
C HIS A 380 -5.00 -14.98 -34.04
N ASP A 381 -4.91 -15.98 -34.92
CA ASP A 381 -4.12 -17.20 -34.68
C ASP A 381 -2.64 -16.89 -34.43
N ILE A 382 -2.07 -15.98 -35.23
CA ILE A 382 -0.70 -15.50 -35.03
C ILE A 382 -0.60 -14.76 -33.70
N TYR A 383 -1.50 -13.81 -33.41
CA TYR A 383 -1.53 -13.02 -32.18
C TYR A 383 -1.63 -13.87 -30.90
N ILE A 384 -2.49 -14.89 -30.86
CA ILE A 384 -2.59 -15.78 -29.68
C ILE A 384 -1.25 -16.48 -29.43
N GLU A 385 -0.61 -17.01 -30.47
CA GLU A 385 0.69 -17.67 -30.35
C GLU A 385 1.80 -16.67 -29.96
N THR A 386 1.78 -15.44 -30.46
CA THR A 386 2.80 -14.45 -30.13
C THR A 386 2.76 -13.99 -28.68
N VAL A 387 1.56 -13.71 -28.14
CA VAL A 387 1.38 -13.17 -26.79
C VAL A 387 1.29 -14.27 -25.72
N SER A 388 1.23 -15.55 -26.11
CA SER A 388 1.24 -16.71 -25.20
C SER A 388 2.36 -16.68 -24.13
N PRO A 389 3.63 -16.33 -24.43
CA PRO A 389 4.67 -16.22 -23.39
C PRO A 389 4.39 -15.12 -22.36
N LEU A 390 3.83 -13.98 -22.78
CA LEU A 390 3.47 -12.87 -21.89
C LEU A 390 2.30 -13.25 -20.97
N LEU A 391 1.33 -14.01 -21.50
CA LEU A 391 0.26 -14.60 -20.72
C LEU A 391 0.79 -15.64 -19.73
N HIS A 392 1.73 -16.51 -20.13
CA HIS A 392 2.36 -17.47 -19.24
C HIS A 392 3.12 -16.79 -18.09
N MET A 393 3.91 -15.74 -18.37
CA MET A 393 4.56 -14.93 -17.33
C MET A 393 3.55 -14.30 -16.37
N THR A 394 2.40 -13.83 -16.89
CA THR A 394 1.30 -13.30 -16.07
C THR A 394 0.66 -14.37 -15.19
N VAL A 395 0.40 -15.57 -15.74
CA VAL A 395 -0.17 -16.70 -14.99
C VAL A 395 0.80 -17.19 -13.92
N GLU A 396 2.10 -17.26 -14.23
CA GLU A 396 3.14 -17.64 -13.27
C GLU A 396 3.28 -16.61 -12.13
N SER A 397 3.17 -15.30 -12.43
CA SER A 397 3.18 -14.26 -11.39
C SER A 397 1.92 -14.31 -10.50
N VAL A 398 0.74 -14.60 -11.08
CA VAL A 398 -0.53 -14.74 -10.34
C VAL A 398 -0.61 -16.03 -9.52
N THR A 399 0.02 -17.11 -9.95
CA THR A 399 -0.08 -18.43 -9.28
C THR A 399 1.09 -18.74 -8.33
N LYS A 400 2.32 -18.33 -8.67
CA LYS A 400 3.53 -18.57 -7.86
C LYS A 400 4.10 -17.32 -7.21
N GLY A 401 3.73 -16.12 -7.70
CA GLY A 401 4.40 -14.87 -7.34
C GLY A 401 5.81 -14.74 -7.95
N ASP A 402 6.21 -15.67 -8.82
CA ASP A 402 7.51 -15.64 -9.49
C ASP A 402 7.45 -14.77 -10.75
N VAL A 403 8.43 -13.86 -10.87
CA VAL A 403 8.64 -13.03 -12.05
C VAL A 403 9.95 -13.47 -12.70
N CYS A 404 9.86 -14.50 -13.53
CA CYS A 404 10.99 -15.07 -14.25
C CYS A 404 11.09 -14.41 -15.64
N ASP A 405 11.69 -13.22 -15.69
CA ASP A 405 11.87 -12.46 -16.93
C ASP A 405 13.36 -12.19 -17.25
N PRO A 406 14.07 -13.16 -17.84
CA PRO A 406 15.45 -12.97 -18.33
C PRO A 406 15.62 -11.87 -19.38
N MET A 407 14.55 -11.53 -20.13
CA MET A 407 14.63 -10.68 -21.31
C MET A 407 14.10 -9.25 -21.08
N ARG A 408 13.54 -8.94 -19.90
CA ARG A 408 12.95 -7.65 -19.54
C ARG A 408 11.83 -7.22 -20.49
N GLU A 409 10.88 -8.12 -20.69
CA GLU A 409 9.69 -7.95 -21.53
C GLU A 409 8.37 -7.89 -20.74
N PHE A 410 8.38 -8.27 -19.47
CA PHE A 410 7.23 -8.25 -18.58
C PHE A 410 7.04 -6.87 -17.95
N TYR A 411 5.78 -6.48 -17.74
CA TYR A 411 5.43 -5.16 -17.20
C TYR A 411 5.61 -5.05 -15.68
N ILE A 412 5.80 -6.16 -14.94
CA ILE A 412 6.18 -6.10 -13.52
C ILE A 412 7.69 -6.37 -13.42
N VAL A 413 8.43 -5.42 -12.86
CA VAL A 413 9.88 -5.52 -12.72
C VAL A 413 10.25 -5.68 -11.24
N PRO A 414 10.96 -6.76 -10.84
CA PRO A 414 11.56 -6.86 -9.52
C PRO A 414 12.80 -5.96 -9.42
N VAL A 415 12.94 -5.25 -8.32
CA VAL A 415 14.11 -4.41 -8.01
C VAL A 415 15.10 -5.24 -7.19
N ASP A 416 16.17 -5.72 -7.83
CA ASP A 416 17.11 -6.66 -7.21
C ASP A 416 17.89 -6.09 -6.01
N SER A 417 18.07 -4.77 -5.92
CA SER A 417 18.81 -4.09 -4.85
C SER A 417 18.12 -4.07 -3.48
N ILE A 418 16.89 -4.57 -3.38
CA ILE A 418 16.10 -4.57 -2.14
C ILE A 418 16.01 -6.00 -1.59
N ASP A 419 16.55 -6.22 -0.39
CA ASP A 419 16.50 -7.52 0.29
C ASP A 419 15.07 -7.90 0.70
N ASP A 420 14.78 -9.21 0.75
CA ASP A 420 13.47 -9.74 1.16
C ASP A 420 13.09 -9.46 2.63
N ALA A 421 14.06 -9.03 3.44
CA ALA A 421 13.85 -8.61 4.84
C ALA A 421 13.80 -7.08 5.04
N ALA A 422 13.98 -6.29 3.97
CA ALA A 422 14.02 -4.83 4.05
C ALA A 422 12.65 -4.22 4.38
N GLU A 423 12.65 -3.13 5.15
CA GLU A 423 11.44 -2.38 5.53
C GLU A 423 10.68 -1.81 4.31
N ASN A 424 11.42 -1.53 3.23
CA ASN A 424 10.90 -0.96 1.98
C ASN A 424 10.42 -2.02 0.98
N PHE A 425 10.44 -3.32 1.33
CA PHE A 425 10.09 -4.41 0.42
C PHE A 425 8.72 -4.19 -0.23
N TRP A 426 7.68 -3.92 0.57
CA TRP A 426 6.32 -3.77 0.08
C TRP A 426 6.14 -2.65 -0.95
N VAL A 427 6.76 -1.49 -0.69
CA VAL A 427 6.61 -0.29 -1.53
C VAL A 427 7.44 -0.44 -2.81
N ALA A 428 8.72 -0.78 -2.68
CA ALA A 428 9.71 -0.57 -3.74
C ALA A 428 10.24 -1.85 -4.40
N LYS A 429 9.98 -3.06 -3.88
CA LYS A 429 10.54 -4.30 -4.47
C LYS A 429 9.96 -4.64 -5.85
N TYR A 430 8.71 -4.28 -6.13
CA TYR A 430 8.05 -4.55 -7.40
C TYR A 430 7.42 -3.28 -7.94
N VAL A 431 7.77 -2.93 -9.18
CA VAL A 431 7.35 -1.70 -9.87
C VAL A 431 6.69 -2.08 -11.20
N LEU A 432 5.63 -1.35 -11.56
CA LEU A 432 4.99 -1.46 -12.87
C LEU A 432 5.77 -0.62 -13.90
N ASN A 433 6.25 -1.25 -14.97
CA ASN A 433 6.81 -0.57 -16.13
C ASN A 433 5.70 -0.30 -17.16
N THR A 434 5.28 0.95 -17.26
CA THR A 434 4.22 1.39 -18.18
C THR A 434 4.62 1.33 -19.65
N GLU A 435 5.91 1.38 -19.98
CA GLU A 435 6.40 1.26 -21.37
C GLU A 435 6.24 -0.16 -21.92
N MET A 436 6.30 -1.16 -21.03
CA MET A 436 6.14 -2.59 -21.36
C MET A 436 4.73 -3.11 -21.10
N LEU A 437 3.77 -2.24 -20.76
CA LEU A 437 2.38 -2.60 -20.56
C LEU A 437 1.64 -2.69 -21.91
N PRO A 438 1.07 -3.85 -22.29
CA PRO A 438 0.32 -3.95 -23.53
C PRO A 438 -1.06 -3.28 -23.41
N LYS A 439 -1.53 -2.61 -24.46
CA LYS A 439 -2.89 -2.04 -24.56
C LYS A 439 -4.02 -3.07 -24.41
N THR A 440 -3.69 -4.36 -24.47
CA THR A 440 -4.58 -5.50 -24.24
C THR A 440 -4.99 -5.63 -22.77
N VAL A 441 -4.14 -5.16 -21.84
CA VAL A 441 -4.37 -5.24 -20.39
C VAL A 441 -4.59 -3.82 -19.87
N PRO A 442 -5.77 -3.49 -19.30
CA PRO A 442 -5.99 -2.19 -18.71
C PRO A 442 -5.12 -2.00 -17.46
N GLU A 443 -4.70 -0.76 -17.20
CA GLU A 443 -3.76 -0.44 -16.11
C GLU A 443 -4.26 -0.91 -14.73
N SER A 444 -5.57 -0.85 -14.48
CA SER A 444 -6.17 -1.37 -13.24
C SER A 444 -5.90 -2.85 -13.02
N VAL A 445 -6.03 -3.68 -14.06
CA VAL A 445 -5.74 -5.12 -13.97
C VAL A 445 -4.24 -5.36 -13.81
N ALA A 446 -3.39 -4.53 -14.40
CA ALA A 446 -1.94 -4.61 -14.17
C ALA A 446 -1.54 -4.24 -12.73
N GLN A 447 -2.22 -3.26 -12.12
CA GLN A 447 -2.07 -2.91 -10.71
C GLN A 447 -2.57 -4.04 -9.79
N ASP A 448 -3.70 -4.69 -10.13
CA ASP A 448 -4.19 -5.87 -9.40
C ASP A 448 -3.20 -7.05 -9.48
N ILE A 449 -2.64 -7.34 -10.67
CA ILE A 449 -1.63 -8.40 -10.85
C ILE A 449 -0.35 -8.07 -10.07
N LEU A 450 0.07 -6.80 -10.03
CA LEU A 450 1.18 -6.34 -9.20
C LEU A 450 0.89 -6.60 -7.72
N LEU A 451 -0.30 -6.29 -7.23
CA LEU A 451 -0.69 -6.50 -5.84
C LEU A 451 -0.79 -7.99 -5.48
N VAL A 452 -1.36 -8.84 -6.36
CA VAL A 452 -1.34 -10.32 -6.21
C VAL A 452 0.10 -10.83 -6.12
N THR A 453 0.98 -10.37 -7.01
CA THR A 453 2.40 -10.77 -7.04
C THR A 453 3.10 -10.35 -5.74
N LYS A 454 2.89 -9.10 -5.28
CA LYS A 454 3.38 -8.59 -4.00
C LYS A 454 2.88 -9.43 -2.82
N ASN A 455 1.59 -9.76 -2.77
CA ASN A 455 1.00 -10.59 -1.73
C ASN A 455 1.68 -11.96 -1.63
N ILE A 456 1.74 -12.71 -2.74
CA ILE A 456 2.30 -14.07 -2.75
C ILE A 456 3.80 -14.04 -2.39
N ARG A 457 4.53 -13.02 -2.86
CA ARG A 457 5.94 -12.81 -2.52
C ARG A 457 6.16 -12.43 -1.06
N PHE A 458 5.30 -11.60 -0.48
CA PHE A 458 5.32 -11.25 0.92
C PHE A 458 5.06 -12.48 1.81
N ILE A 459 4.06 -13.31 1.49
CA ILE A 459 3.76 -14.54 2.23
C ILE A 459 4.94 -15.53 2.16
N SER A 460 5.47 -15.77 0.95
CA SER A 460 6.53 -16.76 0.74
C SER A 460 7.90 -16.33 1.30
N ARG A 461 8.29 -15.06 1.13
CA ARG A 461 9.64 -14.57 1.47
C ARG A 461 9.72 -13.79 2.78
N CYS A 462 8.81 -12.84 3.03
CA CYS A 462 8.83 -12.03 4.25
C CYS A 462 8.24 -12.78 5.46
N CYS A 463 7.10 -13.45 5.27
CA CYS A 463 6.46 -14.26 6.32
C CYS A 463 7.08 -15.67 6.44
N ARG A 464 7.83 -16.14 5.43
CA ARG A 464 8.47 -17.46 5.37
C ARG A 464 7.50 -18.64 5.60
N ALA A 465 6.24 -18.46 5.19
CA ALA A 465 5.17 -19.44 5.42
C ALA A 465 5.33 -20.68 4.51
N LYS A 466 6.10 -21.68 4.97
CA LYS A 466 6.44 -22.90 4.21
C LYS A 466 5.23 -23.73 3.74
N GLN A 467 4.07 -23.55 4.36
CA GLN A 467 2.82 -24.25 4.04
C GLN A 467 1.95 -23.49 3.03
N TRP A 468 2.32 -22.27 2.63
CA TRP A 468 1.54 -21.46 1.70
C TRP A 468 1.38 -22.14 0.34
N ARG A 469 0.13 -22.17 -0.16
CA ARG A 469 -0.24 -22.64 -1.50
C ARG A 469 -1.42 -21.81 -1.99
N MET A 470 -1.41 -21.44 -3.26
CA MET A 470 -2.60 -20.92 -3.94
C MET A 470 -3.64 -22.04 -4.08
N ASP A 471 -4.92 -21.67 -4.15
CA ASP A 471 -6.00 -22.63 -4.39
C ASP A 471 -5.83 -23.31 -5.76
N ALA A 472 -5.96 -24.64 -5.76
CA ALA A 472 -5.84 -25.47 -6.95
C ALA A 472 -6.90 -25.13 -8.01
N SER A 473 -8.08 -24.65 -7.60
CA SER A 473 -9.11 -24.20 -8.54
C SER A 473 -8.67 -22.96 -9.33
N LEU A 474 -8.08 -21.97 -8.65
CA LEU A 474 -7.56 -20.75 -9.26
C LEU A 474 -6.36 -21.01 -10.15
N ILE A 475 -5.47 -21.96 -9.80
CA ILE A 475 -4.35 -22.36 -10.65
C ILE A 475 -4.87 -22.96 -11.97
N ALA A 476 -5.78 -23.93 -11.88
CA ALA A 476 -6.36 -24.60 -13.05
C ALA A 476 -7.17 -23.65 -13.95
N GLU A 477 -7.73 -22.58 -13.38
CA GLU A 477 -8.43 -21.55 -14.14
C GLU A 477 -7.46 -20.54 -14.77
N ALA A 478 -6.40 -20.14 -14.06
CA ALA A 478 -5.36 -19.25 -14.58
C ALA A 478 -4.59 -19.91 -15.76
N GLU A 479 -4.29 -21.21 -15.68
CA GLU A 479 -3.70 -21.98 -16.78
C GLU A 479 -4.56 -22.01 -18.06
N ARG A 480 -5.87 -21.77 -17.93
CA ARG A 480 -6.84 -21.69 -19.04
C ARG A 480 -7.26 -20.26 -19.38
N ALA A 481 -6.68 -19.27 -18.72
CA ALA A 481 -7.05 -17.87 -18.94
C ALA A 481 -6.68 -17.42 -20.35
N THR A 482 -7.40 -16.40 -20.83
CA THR A 482 -7.06 -15.59 -22.00
C THR A 482 -7.09 -14.13 -21.56
N PHE A 483 -6.62 -13.20 -22.40
CA PHE A 483 -6.65 -11.76 -22.05
C PHE A 483 -8.06 -11.25 -21.69
N ASP A 484 -9.12 -11.84 -22.25
CA ASP A 484 -10.51 -11.48 -21.97
C ASP A 484 -11.00 -12.01 -20.61
N THR A 485 -10.55 -13.20 -20.19
CA THR A 485 -10.97 -13.82 -18.90
C THR A 485 -10.04 -13.46 -17.74
N LEU A 486 -8.81 -13.00 -18.03
CA LEU A 486 -7.78 -12.61 -17.08
C LEU A 486 -8.30 -11.69 -15.94
N PRO A 487 -9.09 -10.61 -16.19
CA PRO A 487 -9.53 -9.72 -15.11
C PRO A 487 -10.36 -10.44 -14.02
N ALA A 488 -11.21 -11.39 -14.42
CA ALA A 488 -12.07 -12.13 -13.49
C ALA A 488 -11.31 -13.19 -12.68
N VAL A 489 -10.21 -13.72 -13.21
CA VAL A 489 -9.31 -14.64 -12.50
C VAL A 489 -8.42 -13.84 -11.53
N VAL A 490 -7.83 -12.74 -12.00
CA VAL A 490 -7.00 -11.82 -11.20
C VAL A 490 -7.76 -11.28 -10.01
N HIS A 491 -9.00 -10.81 -10.18
CA HIS A 491 -9.80 -10.28 -9.07
C HIS A 491 -10.03 -11.33 -7.96
N ARG A 492 -10.29 -12.59 -8.32
CA ARG A 492 -10.45 -13.67 -7.33
C ARG A 492 -9.14 -14.06 -6.67
N ALA A 493 -8.04 -14.11 -7.42
CA ALA A 493 -6.70 -14.30 -6.86
C ALA A 493 -6.31 -13.15 -5.90
N LEU A 494 -6.72 -11.92 -6.20
CA LEU A 494 -6.50 -10.74 -5.35
C LEU A 494 -7.26 -10.86 -4.03
N VAL A 495 -8.56 -11.19 -4.05
CA VAL A 495 -9.36 -11.40 -2.83
C VAL A 495 -8.78 -12.55 -1.99
N PHE A 496 -8.41 -13.67 -2.61
CA PHE A 496 -7.82 -14.82 -1.92
C PHE A 496 -6.45 -14.48 -1.28
N THR A 497 -5.57 -13.77 -2.00
CA THR A 497 -4.24 -13.42 -1.50
C THR A 497 -4.28 -12.30 -0.46
N ASN A 498 -5.12 -11.26 -0.62
CA ASN A 498 -5.31 -10.21 0.38
C ASN A 498 -5.84 -10.78 1.70
N THR A 499 -6.86 -11.64 1.65
CA THR A 499 -7.42 -12.27 2.87
C THR A 499 -6.38 -13.14 3.58
N ALA A 500 -5.54 -13.87 2.83
CA ALA A 500 -4.42 -14.62 3.40
C ALA A 500 -3.34 -13.72 4.05
N VAL A 501 -2.91 -12.64 3.38
CA VAL A 501 -1.95 -11.67 3.95
C VAL A 501 -2.49 -11.07 5.24
N LEU A 502 -3.73 -10.58 5.23
CA LEU A 502 -4.38 -10.01 6.41
C LEU A 502 -4.46 -11.02 7.56
N ARG A 503 -4.84 -12.27 7.25
CA ARG A 503 -4.92 -13.35 8.24
C ARG A 503 -3.57 -13.60 8.91
N LEU A 504 -2.49 -13.74 8.12
CA LEU A 504 -1.15 -13.94 8.66
C LEU A 504 -0.69 -12.75 9.53
N ILE A 505 -0.92 -11.51 9.10
CA ILE A 505 -0.54 -10.31 9.87
C ILE A 505 -1.33 -10.20 11.18
N ARG A 506 -2.64 -10.48 11.16
CA ARG A 506 -3.53 -10.36 12.33
C ARG A 506 -3.39 -11.53 13.32
N GLU A 507 -3.30 -12.77 12.82
CA GLU A 507 -3.28 -14.00 13.62
C GLU A 507 -1.85 -14.45 13.96
N GLU A 508 -1.02 -14.80 12.97
CA GLU A 508 0.31 -15.38 13.20
C GLU A 508 1.31 -14.36 13.77
N PHE A 509 1.39 -13.16 13.19
CA PHE A 509 2.30 -12.11 13.66
C PHE A 509 1.70 -11.25 14.79
N GLN A 510 0.41 -11.42 15.08
CA GLN A 510 -0.33 -10.74 16.15
C GLN A 510 -0.14 -9.22 16.14
N LEU A 511 -0.46 -8.56 15.02
CA LEU A 511 -0.32 -7.09 14.87
C LEU A 511 -0.95 -6.29 16.03
N HIS A 512 -2.08 -6.76 16.58
CA HIS A 512 -2.75 -6.13 17.72
C HIS A 512 -1.86 -6.08 18.97
N GLU A 513 -1.16 -7.17 19.29
CA GLU A 513 -0.23 -7.20 20.44
C GLU A 513 0.99 -6.33 20.18
N MET A 514 1.49 -6.31 18.93
CA MET A 514 2.57 -5.40 18.53
C MET A 514 2.18 -3.93 18.73
N LEU A 515 0.96 -3.54 18.35
CA LEU A 515 0.44 -2.19 18.55
C LEU A 515 0.23 -1.85 20.04
N ARG A 516 -0.18 -2.81 20.87
CA ARG A 516 -0.23 -2.63 22.33
C ARG A 516 1.16 -2.40 22.93
N LEU A 517 2.18 -3.14 22.51
CA LEU A 517 3.56 -2.94 22.96
C LEU A 517 4.11 -1.56 22.55
N VAL A 518 3.83 -1.12 21.31
CA VAL A 518 4.15 0.24 20.85
C VAL A 518 3.52 1.28 21.77
N ASN A 519 2.23 1.16 22.11
CA ASN A 519 1.56 2.12 22.98
C ASN A 519 2.07 2.06 24.43
N ALA A 520 2.29 0.86 24.97
CA ALA A 520 2.78 0.64 26.33
C ALA A 520 4.16 1.25 26.56
N PHE A 521 5.10 1.06 25.62
CA PHE A 521 6.49 1.46 25.77
C PHE A 521 6.86 2.72 24.96
N LEU A 522 6.66 2.74 23.64
CA LEU A 522 7.07 3.90 22.81
C LEU A 522 6.22 5.16 23.06
N LEU A 523 4.97 5.01 23.50
CA LEU A 523 4.09 6.11 23.91
C LEU A 523 3.94 6.23 25.44
N VAL A 524 4.82 5.59 26.22
CA VAL A 524 4.88 5.76 27.69
C VAL A 524 3.55 5.39 28.40
N GLY A 525 2.69 4.58 27.76
CA GLY A 525 1.37 4.24 28.27
C GLY A 525 1.39 3.35 29.53
N TYR A 526 2.44 2.53 29.71
CA TYR A 526 2.54 1.64 30.86
C TYR A 526 3.23 2.32 32.05
N GLY A 527 2.45 3.11 32.78
CA GLY A 527 2.93 4.04 33.82
C GLY A 527 3.77 3.41 34.94
N ASP A 528 3.42 2.19 35.38
CA ASP A 528 4.12 1.48 36.45
C ASP A 528 5.59 1.18 36.09
N PHE A 529 5.85 0.79 34.84
CA PHE A 529 7.21 0.60 34.33
C PHE A 529 7.99 1.90 34.31
N TYR A 530 7.38 3.01 33.88
CA TYR A 530 8.09 4.27 33.85
C TYR A 530 8.36 4.84 35.25
N GLU A 531 7.47 4.66 36.23
CA GLU A 531 7.74 5.08 37.63
C GLU A 531 8.89 4.26 38.25
N LEU A 532 8.95 2.94 38.02
CA LEU A 532 10.07 2.09 38.42
C LEU A 532 11.38 2.44 37.68
N LEU A 533 11.31 2.56 36.34
CA LEU A 533 12.46 2.81 35.48
C LEU A 533 13.11 4.16 35.77
N ILE A 534 12.31 5.22 35.92
CA ILE A 534 12.82 6.56 36.26
C ILE A 534 13.56 6.52 37.60
N THR A 535 13.03 5.80 38.60
CA THR A 535 13.68 5.63 39.90
C THR A 535 15.04 4.90 39.79
N LYS A 536 15.14 3.86 38.94
CA LYS A 536 16.41 3.14 38.70
C LYS A 536 17.42 3.94 37.86
N LEU A 537 16.95 4.75 36.92
CA LEU A 537 17.79 5.54 36.02
C LEU A 537 18.27 6.87 36.63
N GLU A 538 17.61 7.38 37.67
CA GLU A 538 17.95 8.64 38.33
C GLU A 538 19.45 8.82 38.71
N PRO A 539 20.13 7.86 39.38
CA PRO A 539 21.56 7.99 39.71
C PRO A 539 22.51 7.90 38.50
N ILE A 540 22.00 7.53 37.32
CA ILE A 540 22.78 7.34 36.10
C ILE A 540 22.57 8.52 35.14
N LEU A 541 21.31 8.84 34.80
CA LEU A 541 20.94 9.86 33.82
C LEU A 541 21.05 11.31 34.33
N SER A 542 21.25 11.50 35.63
CA SER A 542 21.63 12.79 36.24
C SER A 542 23.04 13.26 35.87
N LYS A 543 23.85 12.41 35.23
CA LYS A 543 25.19 12.74 34.70
C LYS A 543 25.08 13.27 33.27
N MET A 544 26.15 13.92 32.79
CA MET A 544 26.30 14.29 31.37
C MET A 544 26.24 13.05 30.47
N SER A 545 25.59 13.15 29.32
CA SER A 545 25.37 12.01 28.40
C SER A 545 26.69 11.36 27.96
N SER A 546 27.74 12.15 27.72
CA SER A 546 29.09 11.65 27.43
C SER A 546 29.66 10.68 28.48
N ALA A 547 29.32 10.87 29.76
CA ALA A 547 29.79 10.06 30.89
C ALA A 547 28.92 8.82 31.19
N VAL A 548 27.78 8.67 30.52
CA VAL A 548 26.85 7.55 30.76
C VAL A 548 27.20 6.35 29.85
N LEU A 549 27.33 5.18 30.47
CA LEU A 549 27.55 3.91 29.76
C LEU A 549 26.20 3.30 29.34
N VAL A 550 26.03 3.10 28.03
CA VAL A 550 24.80 2.55 27.43
C VAL A 550 24.51 1.12 27.90
N SER A 551 25.55 0.33 28.21
CA SER A 551 25.38 -1.00 28.82
C SER A 551 24.65 -0.91 30.16
N VAL A 552 25.12 -0.06 31.07
CA VAL A 552 24.51 0.10 32.41
C VAL A 552 23.05 0.58 32.31
N VAL A 553 22.74 1.47 31.35
CA VAL A 553 21.35 1.89 31.09
C VAL A 553 20.50 0.71 30.59
N ARG A 554 21.04 -0.12 29.69
CA ARG A 554 20.38 -1.34 29.19
C ARG A 554 20.14 -2.35 30.31
N ASP A 555 21.12 -2.56 31.18
CA ASP A 555 21.02 -3.49 32.32
C ASP A 555 19.90 -3.04 33.29
N GLN A 556 19.78 -1.74 33.55
CA GLN A 556 18.68 -1.19 34.36
C GLN A 556 17.31 -1.29 33.67
N VAL A 557 17.24 -1.07 32.35
CA VAL A 557 16.00 -1.28 31.56
C VAL A 557 15.57 -2.75 31.62
N GLN A 558 16.49 -3.69 31.41
CA GLN A 558 16.21 -5.13 31.49
C GLN A 558 15.81 -5.56 32.91
N SER A 559 16.46 -5.02 33.95
CA SER A 559 16.07 -5.24 35.35
C SER A 559 14.66 -4.70 35.66
N ALA A 560 14.30 -3.53 35.14
CA ALA A 560 12.95 -2.96 35.30
C ALA A 560 11.88 -3.78 34.54
N LEU A 561 12.20 -4.28 33.34
CA LEU A 561 11.31 -5.17 32.59
C LEU A 561 11.09 -6.50 33.33
N ALA A 562 12.16 -7.12 33.84
CA ALA A 562 12.10 -8.41 34.54
C ALA A 562 11.27 -8.36 35.85
N GLU A 563 11.31 -7.26 36.59
CA GLU A 563 10.45 -7.04 37.77
C GLU A 563 8.96 -6.88 37.42
N ILE A 564 8.65 -6.54 36.17
CA ILE A 564 7.30 -6.18 35.70
C ILE A 564 6.63 -7.28 34.90
N THR A 565 7.40 -8.14 34.22
CA THR A 565 6.98 -9.44 33.67
C THR A 565 5.85 -10.15 34.44
N PRO A 566 5.93 -10.37 35.78
CA PRO A 566 4.86 -11.07 36.51
C PRO A 566 3.51 -10.31 36.59
N TYR A 567 3.54 -8.99 36.46
CA TYR A 567 2.36 -8.11 36.54
C TYR A 567 1.80 -7.77 35.15
N ALA A 568 2.64 -7.74 34.11
CA ALA A 568 2.30 -7.35 32.74
C ALA A 568 1.57 -8.43 31.91
N LYS A 569 0.72 -9.27 32.53
CA LYS A 569 0.02 -10.42 31.88
C LYS A 569 -0.89 -10.07 30.69
N HIS A 570 -1.15 -8.78 30.48
CA HIS A 570 -1.95 -8.25 29.37
C HIS A 570 -1.11 -7.82 28.15
N LEU A 571 0.22 -7.99 28.23
CA LEU A 571 1.18 -7.75 27.16
C LEU A 571 1.93 -9.05 26.86
N ASP A 572 2.28 -9.23 25.59
CA ASP A 572 3.17 -10.33 25.18
C ASP A 572 4.58 -10.08 25.73
N THR A 573 4.93 -10.83 26.78
CA THR A 573 6.17 -10.67 27.54
C THR A 573 7.38 -11.22 26.79
N ASP A 574 7.20 -12.21 25.92
CA ASP A 574 8.30 -12.80 25.14
C ASP A 574 8.90 -11.76 24.18
N ARG A 575 8.06 -10.81 23.72
CA ARG A 575 8.45 -9.69 22.87
C ARG A 575 9.18 -8.56 23.62
N PHE A 576 9.26 -8.57 24.96
CA PHE A 576 10.02 -7.55 25.70
C PHE A 576 11.53 -7.58 25.35
N ALA A 577 12.04 -8.71 24.87
CA ALA A 577 13.40 -8.83 24.35
C ALA A 577 13.68 -7.97 23.08
N LEU A 578 12.63 -7.47 22.41
CA LEU A 578 12.76 -6.53 21.28
C LEU A 578 12.99 -5.07 21.73
N LEU A 579 12.76 -4.75 23.02
CA LEU A 579 12.92 -3.40 23.55
C LEU A 579 14.41 -3.07 23.73
N ASN A 580 14.85 -2.01 23.06
CA ASN A 580 16.20 -1.48 23.14
C ASN A 580 16.18 -0.06 23.69
N CYS A 581 17.28 0.33 24.34
CA CYS A 581 17.53 1.73 24.67
C CYS A 581 18.67 2.28 23.82
N GLU A 582 18.49 3.52 23.38
CA GLU A 582 19.46 4.34 22.68
C GLU A 582 19.77 5.57 23.52
N LEU A 583 21.04 5.95 23.55
CA LEU A 583 21.51 7.16 24.21
C LEU A 583 22.39 7.93 23.24
N VAL A 584 21.96 9.12 22.85
CA VAL A 584 22.77 10.00 21.98
C VAL A 584 23.84 10.68 22.83
N LYS A 585 25.10 10.29 22.64
CA LYS A 585 26.22 10.91 23.37
C LYS A 585 26.39 12.38 22.98
N ASP A 586 26.34 13.24 23.98
CA ASP A 586 26.48 14.69 23.86
C ASP A 586 27.21 15.20 25.11
N GLU A 587 28.09 16.19 24.97
CA GLU A 587 28.84 16.78 26.07
C GLU A 587 28.05 17.91 26.77
N ALA A 588 27.10 18.53 26.06
CA ALA A 588 26.32 19.67 26.56
C ALA A 588 24.95 19.26 27.14
N LYS A 589 24.56 17.98 27.09
CA LYS A 589 23.24 17.50 27.53
C LYS A 589 23.33 16.43 28.62
N LEU A 590 22.37 16.46 29.53
CA LEU A 590 22.15 15.39 30.52
C LEU A 590 21.69 14.10 29.86
N GLY A 591 21.92 12.96 30.51
CA GLY A 591 21.43 11.66 30.06
C GLY A 591 19.91 11.64 29.84
N TRP A 592 19.15 12.35 30.68
CA TRP A 592 17.69 12.49 30.57
C TRP A 592 17.20 13.03 29.23
N ASP A 593 17.90 13.99 28.63
CA ASP A 593 17.49 14.65 27.39
C ASP A 593 17.92 13.88 26.12
N THR A 594 18.72 12.83 26.30
CA THR A 594 19.32 12.03 25.21
C THR A 594 18.90 10.57 25.20
N PHE A 595 18.21 10.11 26.26
CA PHE A 595 17.66 8.76 26.38
C PHE A 595 16.41 8.56 25.52
N VAL A 596 16.37 7.45 24.77
CA VAL A 596 15.26 7.06 23.91
C VAL A 596 15.02 5.56 24.00
N MET A 597 13.77 5.13 24.23
CA MET A 597 13.37 3.74 24.05
C MET A 597 13.07 3.49 22.57
N THR A 598 13.58 2.39 22.01
CA THR A 598 13.33 1.97 20.62
C THR A 598 12.98 0.49 20.57
N MET A 599 12.32 0.09 19.49
CA MET A 599 11.86 -1.28 19.30
C MET A 599 12.05 -1.67 17.83
N PRO A 600 13.20 -2.26 17.45
CA PRO A 600 13.37 -2.83 16.13
C PRO A 600 12.33 -3.94 15.91
N VAL A 601 11.39 -3.70 15.01
CA VAL A 601 10.36 -4.67 14.65
C VAL A 601 10.93 -5.63 13.60
N PRO A 602 10.81 -6.96 13.76
CA PRO A 602 11.28 -7.90 12.76
C PRO A 602 10.39 -7.93 11.50
N SER A 603 10.94 -8.47 10.40
CA SER A 603 10.14 -8.88 9.24
C SER A 603 9.07 -9.90 9.67
N PRO A 604 7.81 -9.79 9.18
CA PRO A 604 7.34 -8.89 8.12
C PRO A 604 6.74 -7.57 8.61
N LEU A 605 6.51 -7.41 9.93
CA LEU A 605 5.82 -6.24 10.50
C LEU A 605 6.62 -4.94 10.32
N ASN A 606 7.93 -5.02 10.12
CA ASN A 606 8.80 -3.89 9.75
C ASN A 606 8.38 -3.15 8.46
N ASN A 607 7.58 -3.78 7.59
CA ASN A 607 7.00 -3.11 6.44
C ASN A 607 5.90 -2.10 6.85
N ILE A 608 5.16 -2.37 7.94
CA ILE A 608 4.18 -1.42 8.51
C ILE A 608 4.92 -0.42 9.40
N PHE A 609 5.82 -0.91 10.25
CA PHE A 609 6.64 -0.10 11.16
C PHE A 609 7.95 0.34 10.51
N ASP A 610 7.84 1.18 9.48
CA ASP A 610 8.98 1.66 8.71
C ASP A 610 9.88 2.65 9.50
N HIS A 611 11.07 2.91 8.97
CA HIS A 611 11.99 3.91 9.51
C HIS A 611 11.38 5.33 9.61
N GLY A 612 10.39 5.67 8.76
CA GLY A 612 9.58 6.88 8.86
C GLY A 612 8.76 6.91 10.15
N ALA A 613 7.92 5.90 10.36
CA ALA A 613 7.14 5.71 11.59
C ALA A 613 8.01 5.72 12.84
N MET A 614 9.14 5.00 12.83
CA MET A 614 10.05 4.95 13.99
C MET A 614 10.69 6.31 14.32
N LYS A 615 10.91 7.18 13.33
CA LYS A 615 11.32 8.58 13.60
C LYS A 615 10.21 9.38 14.29
N VAL A 616 8.95 9.14 13.96
CA VAL A 616 7.80 9.79 14.61
C VAL A 616 7.64 9.30 16.04
N TYR A 617 7.67 7.97 16.27
CA TYR A 617 7.64 7.38 17.61
C TYR A 617 8.79 7.89 18.50
N ARG A 618 10.02 7.98 17.99
CA ARG A 618 11.16 8.58 18.75
C ARG A 618 10.92 10.05 19.13
N ARG A 619 10.16 10.83 18.34
CA ARG A 619 9.80 12.22 18.70
C ARG A 619 8.73 12.25 19.79
N LEU A 620 7.67 11.44 19.63
CA LEU A 620 6.60 11.26 20.62
C LEU A 620 7.15 10.81 21.97
N PHE A 621 7.99 9.75 21.98
CA PHE A 621 8.64 9.22 23.17
C PHE A 621 9.37 10.32 23.95
N ARG A 622 10.22 11.14 23.29
CA ARG A 622 11.01 12.17 24.00
C ARG A 622 10.15 13.22 24.70
N LEU A 623 9.06 13.65 24.08
CA LEU A 623 8.15 14.61 24.71
C LEU A 623 7.40 13.97 25.89
N MET A 624 6.78 12.80 25.67
CA MET A 624 6.00 12.10 26.70
C MET A 624 6.87 11.66 27.88
N PHE A 625 8.08 11.19 27.61
CA PHE A 625 9.05 10.80 28.63
C PHE A 625 9.53 12.00 29.46
N ARG A 626 9.78 13.17 28.85
CA ARG A 626 10.10 14.40 29.60
C ARG A 626 8.97 14.80 30.56
N VAL A 627 7.71 14.76 30.12
CA VAL A 627 6.55 15.03 30.97
C VAL A 627 6.42 13.99 32.09
N LYS A 628 6.63 12.69 31.79
CA LYS A 628 6.59 11.62 32.80
C LYS A 628 7.72 11.70 33.82
N VAL A 629 8.94 12.11 33.42
CA VAL A 629 10.06 12.38 34.33
C VAL A 629 9.73 13.55 35.27
N ALA A 630 9.13 14.62 34.76
CA ALA A 630 8.66 15.74 35.58
C ALA A 630 7.56 15.32 36.59
N GLU A 631 6.60 14.50 36.17
CA GLU A 631 5.53 13.96 37.05
C GLU A 631 6.09 13.12 38.21
N VAL A 632 7.01 12.20 37.93
CA VAL A 632 7.67 11.38 38.97
C VAL A 632 8.57 12.23 39.88
N ALA A 633 9.28 13.22 39.32
CA ALA A 633 10.12 14.13 40.10
C ALA A 633 9.29 15.03 41.05
N LEU A 634 8.15 15.54 40.58
CA LEU A 634 7.22 16.34 41.41
C LEU A 634 6.57 15.50 42.51
N LYS A 635 6.17 14.24 42.23
CA LYS A 635 5.74 13.29 43.27
C LYS A 635 6.80 13.11 44.37
N LYS A 636 8.08 13.03 44.01
CA LYS A 636 9.21 12.91 44.95
C LYS A 636 9.44 14.21 45.74
N ALA A 637 9.42 15.37 45.08
CA ALA A 637 9.56 16.68 45.71
C ALA A 637 8.41 17.00 46.69
N TRP A 638 7.17 16.63 46.33
CA TRP A 638 6.01 16.78 47.22
C TRP A 638 6.14 15.91 48.49
N ARG A 639 6.58 14.65 48.37
CA ARG A 639 6.90 13.81 49.53
C ARG A 639 7.99 14.43 50.41
N GLN A 640 8.99 15.08 49.80
CA GLN A 640 10.03 15.80 50.54
C GLN A 640 9.46 17.01 51.30
N ASN A 641 8.60 17.84 50.68
CA ASN A 641 7.92 18.96 51.37
C ASN A 641 7.21 18.51 52.66
N VAL A 642 6.38 17.46 52.58
CA VAL A 642 5.64 16.92 53.75
C VAL A 642 6.58 16.42 54.86
N ILE A 643 7.78 15.94 54.51
CA ILE A 643 8.81 15.56 55.48
C ILE A 643 9.48 16.82 56.07
N LEU A 644 9.76 17.84 55.26
CA LEU A 644 10.38 19.09 55.71
C LEU A 644 9.48 19.84 56.70
N ASP A 645 8.16 19.92 56.47
CA ASP A 645 7.23 20.56 57.42
C ASP A 645 7.27 19.91 58.81
N ARG A 646 7.36 18.59 58.85
CA ARG A 646 7.54 17.82 60.10
C ARG A 646 8.90 18.08 60.74
N LEU A 647 9.96 18.16 59.94
CA LEU A 647 11.31 18.45 60.44
C LEU A 647 11.41 19.88 60.98
N ILE A 648 10.95 20.90 60.26
CA ILE A 648 10.88 22.31 60.69
C ILE A 648 10.16 22.45 62.04
N SER A 649 9.08 21.67 62.22
CA SER A 649 8.32 21.63 63.48
C SER A 649 9.11 20.99 64.65
N SER A 650 10.00 20.04 64.34
CA SER A 650 10.81 19.32 65.34
C SER A 650 12.13 20.00 65.71
N VAL A 651 12.75 20.80 64.83
CA VAL A 651 14.06 21.41 65.13
C VAL A 651 13.92 22.45 66.25
N GLN A 652 14.74 22.35 67.29
CA GLN A 652 14.86 23.35 68.35
C GLN A 652 15.64 24.57 67.84
N ARG A 653 14.92 25.59 67.35
CA ARG A 653 15.47 26.87 66.84
C ARG A 653 14.75 28.08 67.43
N THR A 654 15.41 29.23 67.35
CA THR A 654 14.87 30.56 67.64
C THR A 654 13.53 30.78 66.92
N MET A 655 12.58 31.46 67.57
CA MET A 655 11.22 31.65 67.03
C MET A 655 11.23 32.33 65.64
N GLN A 656 12.10 33.33 65.44
CA GLN A 656 12.27 34.06 64.18
C GLN A 656 12.85 33.19 63.05
N GLU A 657 13.82 32.32 63.35
CA GLU A 657 14.34 31.38 62.35
C GLU A 657 13.26 30.39 61.92
N ARG A 658 12.51 29.81 62.87
CA ARG A 658 11.42 28.87 62.58
C ARG A 658 10.33 29.49 61.69
N SER A 659 9.98 30.77 61.90
CA SER A 659 9.03 31.46 61.02
C SER A 659 9.58 31.64 59.61
N ALA A 660 10.84 32.04 59.46
CA ALA A 660 11.46 32.21 58.14
C ALA A 660 11.57 30.86 57.38
N TRP A 661 11.95 29.78 58.06
CA TRP A 661 11.98 28.43 57.46
C TRP A 661 10.58 27.96 57.04
N ARG A 662 9.53 28.27 57.82
CA ARG A 662 8.13 27.98 57.45
C ARG A 662 7.66 28.81 56.25
N GLU A 663 8.06 30.08 56.16
CA GLU A 663 7.71 30.94 55.04
C GLU A 663 8.29 30.38 53.73
N VAL A 664 9.59 30.11 53.68
CA VAL A 664 10.24 29.54 52.47
C VAL A 664 9.72 28.15 52.13
N ALA A 665 9.38 27.32 53.12
CA ALA A 665 8.75 26.03 52.88
C ALA A 665 7.31 26.17 52.33
N ALA A 666 6.54 27.16 52.79
CA ALA A 666 5.21 27.46 52.26
C ALA A 666 5.27 27.98 50.82
N ASP A 667 6.20 28.91 50.52
CA ASP A 667 6.47 29.39 49.16
C ASP A 667 6.82 28.23 48.21
N ALA A 668 7.75 27.36 48.65
CA ALA A 668 8.15 26.16 47.91
C ALA A 668 7.01 25.14 47.77
N HIS A 669 6.12 25.03 48.75
CA HIS A 669 4.94 24.16 48.67
C HIS A 669 3.92 24.69 47.66
N LEU A 670 3.64 25.99 47.67
CA LEU A 670 2.70 26.64 46.75
C LEU A 670 3.15 26.50 45.29
N LEU A 671 4.41 26.84 45.00
CA LEU A 671 4.98 26.64 43.66
C LEU A 671 4.94 25.16 43.24
N GLY A 672 5.26 24.25 44.17
CA GLY A 672 5.16 22.81 43.94
C GLY A 672 3.75 22.33 43.58
N LEU A 673 2.71 22.88 44.22
CA LEU A 673 1.32 22.57 43.89
C LEU A 673 0.92 23.09 42.50
N GLN A 674 1.33 24.32 42.14
CA GLN A 674 1.07 24.91 40.82
C GLN A 674 1.74 24.11 39.69
N LEU A 675 3.02 23.78 39.84
CA LEU A 675 3.78 22.96 38.89
C LEU A 675 3.18 21.55 38.77
N ASN A 676 2.76 20.93 39.88
CA ASN A 676 2.11 19.62 39.89
C ASN A 676 0.72 19.66 39.23
N HIS A 677 -0.06 20.73 39.41
CA HIS A 677 -1.31 20.94 38.68
C HIS A 677 -1.08 21.04 37.17
N PHE A 678 -0.08 21.82 36.74
CA PHE A 678 0.28 21.95 35.32
C PHE A 678 0.68 20.60 34.70
N VAL A 679 1.68 19.92 35.29
CA VAL A 679 2.24 18.68 34.74
C VAL A 679 1.21 17.55 34.72
N ASN A 680 0.36 17.41 35.75
CA ASN A 680 -0.68 16.39 35.77
C ASN A 680 -1.77 16.63 34.72
N ASN A 681 -2.18 17.89 34.49
CA ASN A 681 -3.16 18.21 33.45
C ASN A 681 -2.59 17.97 32.04
N LEU A 682 -1.33 18.35 31.81
CA LEU A 682 -0.63 18.07 30.56
C LEU A 682 -0.48 16.56 30.30
N TRP A 683 -0.08 15.79 31.32
CA TRP A 683 0.00 14.33 31.23
C TRP A 683 -1.37 13.70 30.96
N SER A 684 -2.41 14.13 31.68
CA SER A 684 -3.79 13.64 31.50
C SER A 684 -4.34 13.96 30.12
N TYR A 685 -3.99 15.13 29.56
CA TYR A 685 -4.30 15.48 28.18
C TYR A 685 -3.62 14.53 27.18
N LEU A 686 -2.29 14.36 27.27
CA LEU A 686 -1.52 13.52 26.35
C LEU A 686 -1.98 12.05 26.40
N VAL A 687 -2.26 11.51 27.58
CA VAL A 687 -2.74 10.12 27.71
C VAL A 687 -4.20 9.98 27.24
N ALA A 688 -5.13 10.75 27.81
CA ALA A 688 -6.57 10.49 27.70
C ALA A 688 -7.25 11.12 26.47
N GLU A 689 -6.74 12.24 25.94
CA GLU A 689 -7.33 12.90 24.75
C GLU A 689 -6.59 12.55 23.46
N VAL A 690 -5.29 12.21 23.57
CA VAL A 690 -4.42 11.95 22.41
C VAL A 690 -4.16 10.45 22.24
N CYS A 691 -3.48 9.79 23.19
CA CYS A 691 -3.02 8.42 22.97
C CYS A 691 -4.13 7.36 22.99
N THR A 692 -5.01 7.36 23.99
CA THR A 692 -6.12 6.39 24.07
C THR A 692 -7.09 6.53 22.90
N VAL A 693 -7.51 7.76 22.58
CA VAL A 693 -8.42 8.05 21.46
C VAL A 693 -7.80 7.64 20.13
N ALA A 694 -6.52 7.96 19.90
CA ALA A 694 -5.80 7.53 18.70
C ALA A 694 -5.70 6.00 18.61
N GLN A 695 -5.40 5.31 19.72
CA GLN A 695 -5.29 3.85 19.76
C GLN A 695 -6.63 3.18 19.44
N ASP A 696 -7.73 3.64 20.04
CA ASP A 696 -9.08 3.14 19.78
C ASP A 696 -9.50 3.32 18.32
N LEU A 697 -9.17 4.47 17.72
CA LEU A 697 -9.44 4.75 16.31
C LEU A 697 -8.59 3.85 15.40
N LEU A 698 -7.31 3.65 15.72
CA LEU A 698 -6.43 2.76 14.96
C LEU A 698 -6.90 1.32 15.01
N LEU A 699 -7.26 0.77 16.18
CA LEU A 699 -7.71 -0.60 16.31
C LEU A 699 -8.98 -0.85 15.49
N LYS A 700 -9.98 0.05 15.58
CA LYS A 700 -11.20 -0.01 14.76
C LYS A 700 -10.93 0.09 13.26
N ALA A 701 -9.98 0.93 12.85
CA ALA A 701 -9.58 1.03 11.45
C ALA A 701 -8.88 -0.24 10.96
N VAL A 702 -7.95 -0.79 11.76
CA VAL A 702 -7.19 -2.02 11.44
C VAL A 702 -8.10 -3.23 11.31
N GLU A 703 -9.18 -3.33 12.09
CA GLU A 703 -10.23 -4.36 11.93
C GLU A 703 -10.95 -4.27 10.58
N GLN A 704 -11.23 -3.05 10.10
CA GLN A 704 -11.99 -2.78 8.87
C GLN A 704 -11.15 -2.81 7.58
N CYS A 705 -9.81 -2.78 7.68
CA CYS A 705 -8.91 -2.84 6.52
C CYS A 705 -9.09 -4.11 5.68
N ALA A 706 -9.08 -3.97 4.34
CA ALA A 706 -9.26 -5.06 3.38
C ALA A 706 -7.97 -5.43 2.63
N SER A 707 -6.95 -4.57 2.68
CA SER A 707 -5.62 -4.78 2.14
C SER A 707 -4.51 -4.41 3.15
N MET A 708 -3.28 -4.78 2.84
CA MET A 708 -2.10 -4.38 3.63
C MET A 708 -1.80 -2.88 3.47
N ASP A 709 -2.04 -2.31 2.28
CA ASP A 709 -1.91 -0.87 2.04
C ASP A 709 -2.91 -0.04 2.85
N ASP A 710 -4.13 -0.54 3.09
CA ASP A 710 -5.09 0.09 4.01
C ASP A 710 -4.53 0.15 5.44
N ILE A 711 -3.89 -0.93 5.91
CA ILE A 711 -3.27 -0.97 7.25
C ILE A 711 -2.13 0.05 7.34
N ARG A 712 -1.28 0.16 6.30
CA ARG A 712 -0.23 1.18 6.23
C ARG A 712 -0.82 2.59 6.25
N SER A 713 -1.89 2.82 5.49
CA SER A 713 -2.58 4.11 5.40
C SER A 713 -3.22 4.52 6.73
N ALA A 714 -3.91 3.58 7.40
CA ALA A 714 -4.49 3.77 8.73
C ALA A 714 -3.42 4.06 9.79
N HIS A 715 -2.29 3.35 9.75
CA HIS A 715 -1.16 3.57 10.67
C HIS A 715 -0.47 4.93 10.44
N ASN A 716 -0.24 5.33 9.19
CA ASN A 716 0.27 6.66 8.86
C ASN A 716 -0.69 7.78 9.28
N THR A 717 -2.01 7.57 9.11
CA THR A 717 -3.05 8.51 9.55
C THR A 717 -3.06 8.65 11.08
N TYR A 718 -2.91 7.54 11.81
CA TYR A 718 -2.74 7.51 13.26
C TYR A 718 -1.48 8.28 13.71
N LEU A 719 -0.35 8.10 13.02
CA LEU A 719 0.89 8.84 13.33
C LEU A 719 0.76 10.34 13.06
N ALA A 720 0.07 10.73 11.99
CA ALA A 720 -0.23 12.13 11.70
C ALA A 720 -1.12 12.74 12.79
N TYR A 721 -2.20 12.04 13.19
CA TYR A 721 -3.10 12.44 14.27
C TYR A 721 -2.35 12.62 15.61
N LEU A 722 -1.50 11.66 15.98
CA LEU A 722 -0.64 11.76 17.17
C LEU A 722 0.29 12.97 17.07
N THR A 723 0.98 13.17 15.94
CA THR A 723 1.94 14.27 15.76
C THR A 723 1.26 15.64 15.86
N GLN A 724 0.04 15.76 15.33
CA GLN A 724 -0.75 17.00 15.41
C GLN A 724 -1.18 17.30 16.84
N ARG A 725 -1.80 16.34 17.54
CA ARG A 725 -2.39 16.56 18.87
C ARG A 725 -1.39 16.50 20.04
N SER A 726 -0.22 15.89 19.85
CA SER A 726 0.86 15.88 20.85
C SER A 726 1.72 17.17 20.85
N LEU A 727 1.27 18.25 20.20
CA LEU A 727 2.00 19.52 20.12
C LEU A 727 3.36 19.41 19.37
N LEU A 728 3.58 18.34 18.60
CA LEU A 728 4.78 18.11 17.80
C LEU A 728 4.74 18.71 16.39
N HIS A 729 3.58 19.24 15.98
CA HIS A 729 3.43 19.95 14.69
C HIS A 729 4.29 21.23 14.64
N SER A 730 4.48 21.79 13.44
CA SER A 730 5.16 23.08 13.24
C SER A 730 4.44 24.22 13.96
N ASP A 731 3.11 24.22 13.88
CA ASP A 731 2.30 25.39 14.22
C ASP A 731 2.17 25.57 15.74
N CYS A 732 2.29 24.47 16.49
CA CYS A 732 2.36 24.45 17.95
C CYS A 732 3.79 24.66 18.50
N ALA A 733 4.73 25.17 17.70
CA ALA A 733 6.12 25.33 18.14
C ALA A 733 6.30 26.30 19.32
N THR A 734 5.49 27.35 19.40
CA THR A 734 5.44 28.29 20.54
C THR A 734 4.95 27.57 21.79
N ILE A 735 3.76 26.98 21.73
CA ILE A 735 3.15 26.16 22.81
C ILE A 735 4.16 25.12 23.33
N ARG A 736 4.85 24.41 22.42
CA ARG A 736 5.87 23.42 22.78
C ARG A 736 7.09 24.05 23.48
N MET A 737 7.54 25.24 23.06
CA MET A 737 8.61 25.96 23.75
C MET A 737 8.19 26.33 25.19
N ASN A 738 7.01 26.91 25.38
CA ASN A 738 6.48 27.23 26.72
C ASN A 738 6.37 25.98 27.61
N VAL A 739 5.91 24.85 27.06
CA VAL A 739 5.87 23.56 27.77
C VAL A 739 7.29 23.08 28.14
N GLU A 740 8.26 23.17 27.22
CA GLU A 740 9.65 22.78 27.51
C GLU A 740 10.29 23.71 28.57
N ASN A 741 10.05 25.02 28.52
CA ASN A 741 10.46 25.99 29.53
C ASN A 741 9.89 25.63 30.91
N THR A 742 8.58 25.40 31.02
CA THR A 742 7.95 24.99 32.28
C THR A 742 8.51 23.66 32.80
N LEU A 743 8.84 22.70 31.93
CA LEU A 743 9.52 21.45 32.34
C LEU A 743 10.97 21.69 32.81
N THR A 744 11.67 22.73 32.33
CA THR A 744 12.96 23.15 32.92
C THR A 744 12.79 23.79 34.29
N ILE A 745 11.78 24.64 34.49
CA ILE A 745 11.43 25.23 35.79
C ILE A 745 11.12 24.12 36.82
N VAL A 746 10.38 23.07 36.44
CA VAL A 746 10.16 21.89 37.29
C VAL A 746 11.48 21.23 37.73
N ARG A 747 12.44 21.10 36.82
CA ARG A 747 13.74 20.50 37.11
C ARG A 747 14.56 21.36 38.08
N GLU A 748 14.54 22.68 37.90
CA GLU A 748 15.22 23.63 38.79
C GLU A 748 14.56 23.67 40.17
N TYR A 749 13.22 23.64 40.24
CA TYR A 749 12.45 23.48 41.47
C TYR A 749 12.82 22.19 42.23
N CYS A 750 12.92 21.05 41.55
CA CYS A 750 13.37 19.81 42.20
C CYS A 750 14.82 19.90 42.71
N GLY A 751 15.68 20.68 42.04
CA GLY A 751 17.05 20.97 42.48
C GLY A 751 17.10 21.86 43.72
N SER A 752 16.37 22.97 43.74
CA SER A 752 16.27 23.87 44.90
C SER A 752 15.61 23.18 46.09
N GLN A 753 14.65 22.28 45.85
CA GLN A 753 14.03 21.44 46.87
C GLN A 753 15.02 20.49 47.56
N ALA A 754 15.89 19.84 46.79
CA ALA A 754 16.95 19.01 47.34
C ALA A 754 17.98 19.84 48.14
N LEU A 755 18.29 21.06 47.67
CA LEU A 755 19.13 22.01 48.39
C LEU A 755 18.50 22.43 49.72
N LEU A 756 17.24 22.87 49.73
CA LEU A 756 16.47 23.25 50.91
C LEU A 756 16.48 22.13 51.97
N ALA A 757 16.23 20.88 51.54
CA ALA A 757 16.29 19.72 52.42
C ALA A 757 17.70 19.50 53.03
N SER A 758 18.76 19.68 52.24
CA SER A 758 20.13 19.55 52.74
C SER A 758 20.52 20.65 53.73
N LEU A 759 20.09 21.89 53.51
CA LEU A 759 20.35 23.02 54.42
C LEU A 759 19.59 22.86 55.74
N LEU A 760 18.36 22.34 55.68
CA LEU A 760 17.57 22.05 56.87
C LEU A 760 18.25 20.98 57.75
N GLN A 761 18.73 19.89 57.13
CA GLN A 761 19.46 18.82 57.82
C GLN A 761 20.80 19.30 58.41
N ARG A 762 21.50 20.21 57.73
CA ARG A 762 22.78 20.79 58.20
C ARG A 762 22.60 21.90 59.24
N GLY A 763 21.38 22.30 59.54
CA GLY A 763 21.06 23.31 60.56
C GLY A 763 21.54 24.74 60.24
N SER A 764 22.19 24.97 59.10
CA SER A 764 22.82 26.25 58.75
C SER A 764 22.77 26.49 57.23
N GLY A 765 22.47 27.72 56.82
CA GLY A 765 22.37 28.10 55.40
C GLY A 765 21.72 29.46 55.18
N ASP A 766 22.08 30.13 54.08
CA ASP A 766 21.56 31.44 53.70
C ASP A 766 20.15 31.33 53.11
N LEU A 767 19.16 31.33 53.99
CA LEU A 767 17.75 31.16 53.65
C LEU A 767 17.21 32.24 52.68
N SER A 768 17.82 33.44 52.68
CA SER A 768 17.49 34.54 51.77
C SER A 768 17.84 34.26 50.31
N THR A 769 18.87 33.47 50.03
CA THR A 769 19.26 33.07 48.66
C THR A 769 18.25 32.07 48.09
N VAL A 770 17.84 31.10 48.91
CA VAL A 770 16.85 30.09 48.56
C VAL A 770 15.46 30.71 48.38
N LYS A 771 15.07 31.65 49.25
CA LYS A 771 13.81 32.42 49.08
C LYS A 771 13.78 33.16 47.74
N ARG A 772 14.88 33.85 47.39
CA ARG A 772 15.00 34.56 46.11
C ARG A 772 14.94 33.61 44.91
N GLN A 773 15.51 32.41 45.01
CA GLN A 773 15.42 31.38 43.97
C GLN A 773 13.98 30.91 43.76
N TYR A 774 13.22 30.60 44.83
CA TYR A 774 11.82 30.22 44.69
C TYR A 774 10.94 31.36 44.16
N GLN A 775 11.20 32.60 44.54
CA GLN A 775 10.52 33.78 43.99
C GLN A 775 10.79 33.90 42.48
N GLY A 776 12.04 33.87 42.04
CA GLY A 776 12.38 33.91 40.60
C GLY A 776 11.74 32.77 39.81
N LEU A 777 11.77 31.52 40.32
CA LEU A 777 11.10 30.39 39.69
C LEU A 777 9.57 30.54 39.62
N THR A 778 8.97 31.28 40.57
CA THR A 778 7.52 31.57 40.57
C THR A 778 7.19 32.64 39.53
N ASP A 779 7.95 33.73 39.48
CA ASP A 779 7.82 34.80 38.49
C ASP A 779 8.01 34.27 37.06
N ASP A 780 9.04 33.44 36.85
CA ASP A 780 9.29 32.75 35.58
C ASP A 780 8.13 31.79 35.24
N PHE A 781 7.64 30.99 36.19
CA PHE A 781 6.51 30.09 35.94
C PHE A 781 5.23 30.86 35.54
N HIS A 782 4.90 31.95 36.24
CA HIS A 782 3.73 32.77 35.90
C HIS A 782 3.90 33.43 34.53
N ARG A 783 5.09 33.94 34.18
CA ARG A 783 5.36 34.48 32.84
C ARG A 783 5.16 33.43 31.74
N GLU A 784 5.74 32.25 31.88
CA GLU A 784 5.62 31.17 30.88
C GLU A 784 4.16 30.66 30.80
N MET A 785 3.45 30.59 31.93
CA MET A 785 2.04 30.16 32.00
C MET A 785 1.09 31.18 31.38
N SER A 786 1.24 32.48 31.65
CA SER A 786 0.45 33.53 30.98
C SER A 786 0.71 33.55 29.48
N SER A 787 1.98 33.41 29.05
CA SER A 787 2.33 33.29 27.63
C SER A 787 1.77 32.02 26.97
N LEU A 788 1.70 30.91 27.71
CA LEU A 788 1.08 29.68 27.24
C LEU A 788 -0.44 29.83 27.09
N LEU A 789 -1.11 30.46 28.05
CA LEU A 789 -2.56 30.68 28.01
C LEU A 789 -2.95 31.61 26.87
N THR A 790 -2.27 32.75 26.69
CA THR A 790 -2.55 33.66 25.56
C THR A 790 -2.33 32.97 24.21
N THR A 791 -1.25 32.20 24.06
CA THR A 791 -1.01 31.46 22.80
C THR A 791 -2.00 30.32 22.58
N LEU A 792 -2.51 29.67 23.64
CA LEU A 792 -3.60 28.69 23.54
C LEU A 792 -4.94 29.35 23.20
N GLU A 793 -5.23 30.56 23.70
CA GLU A 793 -6.44 31.32 23.36
C GLU A 793 -6.43 31.81 21.90
N GLU A 794 -5.29 32.31 21.42
CA GLU A 794 -5.11 32.70 20.01
C GLU A 794 -5.20 31.51 19.05
N GLN A 795 -4.61 30.36 19.41
CA GLN A 795 -4.61 29.18 18.55
C GLN A 795 -5.84 28.27 18.71
N HIS A 796 -6.63 28.41 19.79
CA HIS A 796 -7.90 27.70 20.00
C HIS A 796 -8.82 27.78 18.77
N VAL A 797 -8.96 28.98 18.20
CA VAL A 797 -9.83 29.27 17.05
C VAL A 797 -9.44 28.47 15.80
N HIS A 798 -8.18 28.02 15.71
CA HIS A 798 -7.64 27.25 14.60
C HIS A 798 -7.61 25.74 14.87
N PHE A 799 -7.66 25.31 16.13
CA PHE A 799 -7.48 23.92 16.55
C PHE A 799 -8.40 23.53 17.72
N ASP A 800 -9.57 22.96 17.42
CA ASP A 800 -10.56 22.47 18.40
C ASP A 800 -9.97 21.62 19.54
N PHE A 801 -8.90 20.87 19.25
CA PHE A 801 -8.27 19.97 20.23
C PHE A 801 -7.48 20.70 21.33
N LEU A 802 -7.11 21.97 21.14
CA LEU A 802 -6.44 22.80 22.15
C LEU A 802 -7.43 23.30 23.22
N ASN A 803 -8.73 23.40 22.89
CA ASN A 803 -9.78 23.83 23.81
C ASN A 803 -9.83 22.95 25.09
N PHE A 804 -9.67 21.64 24.95
CA PHE A 804 -9.63 20.71 26.08
C PHE A 804 -8.40 20.91 26.99
N LEU A 805 -7.26 21.30 26.42
CA LEU A 805 -6.06 21.62 27.19
C LEU A 805 -6.23 22.96 27.93
N LEU A 806 -6.71 23.99 27.23
CA LEU A 806 -7.01 25.30 27.81
C LEU A 806 -8.02 25.18 28.97
N LEU A 807 -9.12 24.46 28.76
CA LEU A 807 -10.15 24.23 29.78
C LEU A 807 -9.63 23.45 30.99
N ARG A 808 -8.72 22.46 30.80
CA ARG A 808 -8.11 21.73 31.93
C ARG A 808 -7.10 22.57 32.69
N LEU A 809 -6.29 23.36 31.99
CA LEU A 809 -5.27 24.23 32.61
C LEU A 809 -5.89 25.44 33.33
N ASN A 810 -7.06 25.91 32.91
CA ASN A 810 -7.65 27.16 33.40
C ASN A 810 -9.14 27.05 33.76
N PHE A 811 -9.57 25.89 34.26
CA PHE A 811 -10.99 25.57 34.56
C PHE A 811 -11.71 26.62 35.43
N ASN A 812 -10.97 27.29 36.33
CA ASN A 812 -11.48 28.30 37.26
C ASN A 812 -10.97 29.73 36.98
N ARG A 813 -10.35 30.01 35.81
CA ARG A 813 -9.67 31.31 35.51
C ARG A 813 -8.57 31.75 36.48
N PHE A 814 -8.09 30.84 37.34
CA PHE A 814 -7.08 31.07 38.37
C PHE A 814 -5.83 31.84 37.88
N TYR A 815 -5.44 31.66 36.62
CA TYR A 815 -4.27 32.31 36.02
C TYR A 815 -4.55 33.62 35.25
N HIS A 816 -5.81 34.01 35.07
CA HIS A 816 -6.15 35.38 34.61
C HIS A 816 -6.32 36.32 35.78
N ASP A 817 -7.03 35.89 36.84
CA ASP A 817 -7.36 36.77 37.95
C ASP A 817 -6.09 37.27 38.70
N THR A 818 -4.97 36.54 38.60
CA THR A 818 -3.66 36.98 39.11
C THR A 818 -3.09 38.27 38.48
N SER A 819 -3.60 38.78 37.35
CA SER A 819 -3.23 40.12 36.87
C SER A 819 -4.00 41.25 37.57
N ASP A 820 -5.19 40.96 38.08
CA ASP A 820 -6.15 41.96 38.56
C ASP A 820 -6.39 41.88 40.08
N THR A 821 -6.07 40.76 40.75
CA THR A 821 -6.41 40.57 42.16
C THR A 821 -5.24 40.78 43.12
N ALA A 822 -5.11 42.03 43.56
CA ALA A 822 -4.58 42.36 44.88
C ALA A 822 -5.48 41.82 46.02
N ASP A 823 -6.75 41.51 45.73
CA ASP A 823 -7.73 40.95 46.66
C ASP A 823 -8.30 39.64 46.11
N ASN A 824 -7.78 38.50 46.57
CA ASN A 824 -8.40 37.18 46.38
C ASN A 824 -8.06 36.24 47.56
N THR A 825 -8.41 36.68 48.77
CA THR A 825 -8.41 35.85 49.99
C THR A 825 -9.78 35.86 50.65
N GLU A 826 -10.82 35.45 49.91
CA GLU A 826 -12.06 34.95 50.50
C GLU A 826 -12.26 33.48 50.07
N PHE A 827 -12.71 32.66 51.01
CA PHE A 827 -12.66 31.18 51.00
C PHE A 827 -13.83 30.51 50.27
#